data_AF-A0A0G1CH71-F1
#
_entry.id   AF-A0A0G1CH71-F1
#
_cell.length_a   1.000
_cell.length_b   1.000
_cell.length_c   1.000
_cell.angle_alpha   90.00
_cell.angle_beta   90.00
_cell.angle_gamma   90.00
#
_symmetry.space_group_name_H-M   'P 1'
#
loop_
_entity.id
_entity.type
_entity.pdbx_description
1 polymer ?
#
loop_
_entity_poly.entity_id
_entity_poly.type
_entity_poly.pdbx_seq_one_letter_code
_entity_poly.pdbx_strand_id
1 'polypeptide(L)'
;MYKMRFSLPIACLLLAIVPSLKQETVFAYNTEAVVSPLVLYGDVYGFGGMPSTPWRTLGTATTSLTVTVVPEDSQTFPDTEEEVSVTLTTSDPVSGSFEVLPRLITVDVKGQGETVLTISGLLPDTTYHQYLDSYENHTEVRTDAEGMYSFTLDLTNPHVVFIQPHKSTYFLKNDATGGDCEVRGIGAWDPTTNTCTLTHDITETVQIGGTMNGVSDGITLDGGGYTLRGSTQGLYIYGANNIVVKNLSVENCSKGIVVDGVNSGSGISLFDITTNENITGLDVQRVENFTVRASTFQDEQTGSSFSEVHGLTIEDASVTLLEPYLLGNQGDSGISISMTDTAYVRNVHLDGGYQGLFLYHSTGVDVGDISITHATYPIQVWLEDNPTYMNNEIRAQVDGAPYVYTSNRSNVTIDASIEPAVALTCAFCTNTTITGYTFNHPKLGVVLFNADGVTIENSIVKSGGGHGVQTIHSSGVVIRNNDIYPVNYAPLYFSSTPAGAVPFEVYHNNMYAGVGTEQYVLVTNDQQVFSLPLPLGGNWWERYDESSEGCVDENSDAICDTPYPIPPTQEYAKIDHYPFTSANAWESAPDTGGLMLPTEAGYDGVRGVRSSGPNPEKGLADEDVFTFKVVYTHPGNVAPETIEAQLGGIITLPMQIDTNAETSLQDGNFTNGEQYMVATTLEKNRMQYWFTAKVGSKSFISGEDDLICIAGYSSVAFFPGLQSSRLFKESDLMGYLMKF
;
A
#
# COMPACT_ATOMS: atom_id res chain seq x y z
N MET A 1 35.21 -25.45 -12.89
CA MET A 1 36.67 -25.22 -13.05
C MET A 1 36.84 -23.72 -13.26
N TYR A 2 37.81 -23.13 -12.56
CA TYR A 2 38.05 -21.68 -12.32
C TYR A 2 36.94 -20.88 -11.59
N LYS A 3 37.21 -20.67 -10.29
CA LYS A 3 36.62 -19.69 -9.36
C LYS A 3 37.54 -18.46 -9.34
N MET A 4 37.00 -17.24 -9.37
CA MET A 4 37.72 -16.05 -8.89
C MET A 4 37.06 -15.50 -7.62
N ARG A 5 37.93 -15.20 -6.65
CA ARG A 5 37.65 -14.59 -5.34
C ARG A 5 38.03 -13.11 -5.43
N PHE A 6 37.21 -12.23 -4.88
CA PHE A 6 37.65 -10.90 -4.47
C PHE A 6 38.14 -10.94 -3.01
N SER A 7 39.33 -10.37 -2.77
CA SER A 7 39.89 -10.16 -1.44
C SER A 7 40.12 -8.66 -1.22
N LEU A 8 39.41 -8.09 -0.25
CA LEU A 8 39.71 -6.79 0.35
C LEU A 8 40.78 -6.95 1.44
N PRO A 9 41.77 -6.06 1.57
CA PRO A 9 42.61 -6.01 2.76
C PRO A 9 42.03 -5.03 3.80
N ILE A 10 41.67 -5.60 4.94
CA ILE A 10 41.54 -4.92 6.23
C ILE A 10 42.96 -4.64 6.75
N ALA A 11 43.23 -3.40 7.19
CA ALA A 11 44.33 -3.10 8.08
C ALA A 11 43.79 -2.43 9.36
N CYS A 12 43.85 -3.17 10.46
CA CYS A 12 43.68 -2.66 11.82
C CYS A 12 44.94 -1.90 12.27
N LEU A 13 44.76 -0.78 12.98
CA LEU A 13 45.66 -0.38 14.06
C LEU A 13 44.85 0.31 15.18
N LEU A 14 44.87 -0.29 16.36
CA LEU A 14 44.41 0.28 17.64
C LEU A 14 45.50 1.20 18.22
N LEU A 15 45.13 2.37 18.78
CA LEU A 15 45.38 2.77 20.18
C LEU A 15 44.97 4.24 20.52
N ALA A 16 44.23 4.35 21.63
CA ALA A 16 44.26 5.40 22.69
C ALA A 16 43.60 6.80 22.53
N ILE A 17 42.39 6.94 23.10
CA ILE A 17 41.93 7.83 24.20
C ILE A 17 42.59 9.24 24.43
N VAL A 18 41.82 10.32 24.10
CA VAL A 18 41.43 11.57 24.86
C VAL A 18 42.51 12.64 25.22
N PRO A 19 42.23 13.99 25.32
CA PRO A 19 41.51 14.96 24.47
C PRO A 19 42.23 16.34 24.30
N SER A 20 41.62 17.24 23.50
CA SER A 20 41.77 18.71 23.51
C SER A 20 43.09 19.34 23.02
N LEU A 21 42.99 20.18 21.98
CA LEU A 21 43.65 21.50 21.93
C LEU A 21 43.10 22.32 20.75
N LYS A 22 42.70 23.55 21.07
CA LYS A 22 42.39 24.64 20.15
C LYS A 22 43.68 25.07 19.43
N GLN A 23 43.64 25.30 18.11
CA GLN A 23 43.98 26.59 17.49
C GLN A 23 43.92 26.53 15.95
N GLU A 24 43.17 27.49 15.41
CA GLU A 24 43.44 28.33 14.25
C GLU A 24 44.54 27.88 13.28
N THR A 25 44.16 27.59 12.03
CA THR A 25 44.96 28.04 10.89
C THR A 25 44.05 28.42 9.73
N VAL A 26 44.16 29.69 9.36
CA VAL A 26 43.57 30.36 8.21
C VAL A 26 44.24 29.85 6.93
N PHE A 27 43.46 29.37 5.97
CA PHE A 27 43.84 29.38 4.56
C PHE A 27 42.71 29.99 3.75
N ALA A 28 42.99 31.17 3.20
CA ALA A 28 42.18 31.83 2.20
C ALA A 28 42.36 31.11 0.86
N TYR A 29 41.24 30.78 0.19
CA TYR A 29 41.20 30.61 -1.25
C TYR A 29 40.03 31.39 -1.83
N ASN A 30 40.29 31.90 -3.02
CA ASN A 30 39.61 33.00 -3.68
C ASN A 30 38.14 32.72 -4.01
N THR A 31 37.37 33.80 -3.90
CA THR A 31 36.03 34.02 -4.42
C THR A 31 36.01 34.09 -5.95
N GLU A 32 35.25 33.21 -6.60
CA GLU A 32 34.52 33.54 -7.83
C GLU A 32 33.16 32.81 -7.86
N ALA A 33 32.13 33.58 -8.23
CA ALA A 33 30.76 33.23 -8.63
C ALA A 33 29.84 32.48 -7.64
N VAL A 34 28.95 33.28 -7.03
CA VAL A 34 27.73 32.87 -6.34
C VAL A 34 26.68 32.38 -7.36
N VAL A 35 26.22 31.15 -7.22
CA VAL A 35 24.89 30.71 -7.67
C VAL A 35 24.19 30.08 -6.46
N SER A 36 23.03 30.62 -6.11
CA SER A 36 22.20 30.23 -4.98
C SER A 36 21.75 28.76 -5.07
N PRO A 37 21.63 28.03 -3.95
CA PRO A 37 20.86 26.79 -3.94
C PRO A 37 19.37 27.14 -3.89
N LEU A 38 18.64 26.71 -4.91
CA LEU A 38 17.18 26.61 -4.89
C LEU A 38 16.80 25.55 -3.85
N VAL A 39 16.17 25.99 -2.77
CA VAL A 39 15.57 25.13 -1.75
C VAL A 39 14.24 24.62 -2.30
N LEU A 40 14.17 23.34 -2.67
CA LEU A 40 12.90 22.63 -2.84
C LEU A 40 12.58 21.95 -1.51
N TYR A 41 11.55 22.44 -0.82
CA TYR A 41 10.86 21.66 0.21
C TYR A 41 10.03 20.59 -0.52
N GLY A 42 10.45 19.34 -0.41
CA GLY A 42 9.61 18.18 -0.68
C GLY A 42 9.42 17.45 0.63
N ASP A 43 8.20 17.43 1.15
CA ASP A 43 7.82 16.65 2.32
C ASP A 43 8.02 15.16 2.01
N VAL A 44 8.85 14.51 2.83
CA VAL A 44 9.19 13.10 2.73
C VAL A 44 8.12 12.30 3.48
N TYR A 45 7.15 11.75 2.77
CA TYR A 45 6.40 10.59 3.24
C TYR A 45 7.13 9.33 2.77
N GLY A 46 7.69 8.59 3.71
CA GLY A 46 8.47 7.40 3.45
C GLY A 46 7.60 6.16 3.27
N PHE A 47 7.53 5.68 2.03
CA PHE A 47 7.66 4.26 1.63
C PHE A 47 8.28 4.30 0.22
N GLY A 48 9.26 3.43 -0.03
CA GLY A 48 10.25 3.52 -1.11
C GLY A 48 9.69 4.01 -2.45
N GLY A 49 10.01 5.25 -2.80
CA GLY A 49 9.80 5.78 -4.14
C GLY A 49 10.52 4.87 -5.13
N MET A 50 9.77 4.42 -6.13
CA MET A 50 10.26 3.69 -7.29
C MET A 50 11.52 4.38 -7.83
N PRO A 51 12.61 3.65 -8.10
CA PRO A 51 13.68 4.22 -8.89
C PRO A 51 13.16 4.36 -10.31
N SER A 52 12.77 5.57 -10.71
CA SER A 52 12.67 5.88 -12.14
C SER A 52 13.99 5.48 -12.79
N THR A 53 13.93 4.78 -13.93
CA THR A 53 15.08 4.63 -14.84
C THR A 53 15.78 6.00 -15.02
N PRO A 54 17.09 6.06 -15.34
CA PRO A 54 17.79 7.33 -15.45
C PRO A 54 17.35 8.11 -16.70
N TRP A 55 16.14 8.66 -16.67
CA TRP A 55 15.69 9.70 -17.58
C TRP A 55 16.61 10.89 -17.39
N ARG A 56 17.48 11.13 -18.37
CA ARG A 56 18.25 12.38 -18.42
C ARG A 56 17.41 13.43 -19.12
N THR A 57 16.69 14.22 -18.34
CA THR A 57 15.90 15.35 -18.85
C THR A 57 16.83 16.39 -19.46
N LEU A 58 16.59 16.78 -20.71
CA LEU A 58 17.26 17.93 -21.31
C LEU A 58 16.82 19.21 -20.59
N GLY A 59 17.74 19.85 -19.87
CA GLY A 59 17.54 21.17 -19.26
C GLY A 59 17.60 22.29 -20.29
N THR A 60 16.90 23.41 -20.04
CA THR A 60 16.68 24.53 -20.98
C THR A 60 17.93 25.34 -21.37
N ALA A 61 19.15 24.88 -21.05
CA ALA A 61 20.39 25.61 -21.29
C ALA A 61 21.56 24.74 -21.84
N THR A 62 21.33 23.46 -22.12
CA THR A 62 22.40 22.54 -22.54
C THR A 62 22.51 22.46 -24.07
N THR A 63 23.69 22.76 -24.62
CA THR A 63 24.01 22.64 -26.05
C THR A 63 24.56 21.27 -26.45
N SER A 64 24.77 20.35 -25.50
CA SER A 64 25.24 18.98 -25.77
C SER A 64 24.91 18.02 -24.63
N LEU A 65 24.41 16.82 -24.95
CA LEU A 65 24.22 15.70 -24.04
C LEU A 65 24.99 14.49 -24.59
N THR A 66 25.92 13.94 -23.78
CA THR A 66 26.66 12.72 -24.12
C THR A 66 26.17 11.57 -23.25
N VAL A 67 25.83 10.44 -23.88
CA VAL A 67 25.48 9.19 -23.20
C VAL A 67 26.50 8.13 -23.62
N THR A 68 27.21 7.58 -22.63
CA THR A 68 28.13 6.46 -22.84
C THR A 68 27.40 5.17 -22.48
N VAL A 69 27.27 4.25 -23.44
CA VAL A 69 26.68 2.93 -23.22
C VAL A 69 27.82 1.93 -22.99
N VAL A 70 27.84 1.32 -21.81
CA VAL A 70 28.77 0.24 -21.45
C VAL A 70 28.05 -1.08 -21.68
N PRO A 71 28.53 -1.98 -22.56
CA PRO A 71 27.83 -3.23 -22.83
C PRO A 71 28.00 -4.22 -21.67
N GLU A 72 26.89 -4.57 -21.01
CA GLU A 72 26.75 -5.85 -20.33
C GLU A 72 26.14 -6.82 -21.36
N ASP A 73 26.95 -7.75 -21.85
CA ASP A 73 26.61 -8.87 -22.75
C ASP A 73 26.22 -8.57 -24.24
N SER A 74 27.24 -8.62 -25.10
CA SER A 74 27.25 -9.02 -26.53
C SER A 74 26.31 -8.38 -27.58
N GLN A 75 25.55 -7.33 -27.29
CA GLN A 75 24.83 -6.58 -28.33
C GLN A 75 25.12 -5.07 -28.27
N THR A 76 26.00 -4.60 -29.15
CA THR A 76 26.44 -3.20 -29.26
C THR A 76 25.86 -2.52 -30.49
N PHE A 77 25.74 -1.18 -30.43
CA PHE A 77 25.45 -0.32 -31.57
C PHE A 77 26.78 0.24 -32.07
N PRO A 78 27.22 0.00 -33.32
CA PRO A 78 26.82 -1.05 -34.27
C PRO A 78 27.45 -2.39 -33.88
N ASP A 79 27.27 -3.45 -34.69
CA ASP A 79 27.76 -4.84 -34.50
C ASP A 79 29.31 -4.98 -34.33
N THR A 80 29.87 -4.26 -33.37
CA THR A 80 31.28 -4.13 -33.03
C THR A 80 31.37 -4.16 -31.51
N GLU A 81 32.14 -5.08 -30.91
CA GLU A 81 32.30 -5.22 -29.45
C GLU A 81 32.88 -3.98 -28.72
N GLU A 82 32.99 -2.83 -29.37
CA GLU A 82 33.54 -1.60 -28.82
C GLU A 82 32.45 -0.71 -28.21
N GLU A 83 32.76 -0.08 -27.07
CA GLU A 83 31.92 0.93 -26.44
C GLU A 83 31.71 2.12 -27.39
N VAL A 84 30.46 2.39 -27.75
CA VAL A 84 30.11 3.56 -28.56
C VAL A 84 29.49 4.63 -27.65
N SER A 85 30.14 5.79 -27.61
CA SER A 85 29.60 7.00 -26.95
C SER A 85 28.88 7.85 -27.99
N VAL A 86 27.55 7.88 -27.91
CA VAL A 86 26.72 8.71 -28.79
C VAL A 86 26.47 10.05 -28.11
N THR A 87 26.64 11.14 -28.85
CA THR A 87 26.37 12.50 -28.37
C THR A 87 25.30 13.16 -29.22
N LEU A 88 24.33 13.78 -28.56
CA LEU A 88 23.31 14.63 -29.19
C LEU A 88 23.64 16.10 -28.92
N THR A 89 23.70 16.93 -29.96
CA THR A 89 23.83 18.39 -29.86
C THR A 89 22.71 19.07 -30.65
N THR A 90 22.28 20.24 -30.18
CA THR A 90 21.20 21.02 -30.80
C THR A 90 21.66 22.45 -31.08
N SER A 91 21.22 23.06 -32.17
CA SER A 91 21.55 24.47 -32.47
C SER A 91 20.84 25.45 -31.54
N ASP A 92 19.68 25.07 -31.02
CA ASP A 92 18.82 25.89 -30.17
C ASP A 92 18.42 25.12 -28.91
N PRO A 93 18.01 25.80 -27.82
CA PRO A 93 17.56 25.14 -26.61
C PRO A 93 16.29 24.31 -26.88
N VAL A 94 16.35 23.02 -26.53
CA VAL A 94 15.23 22.09 -26.58
C VAL A 94 15.01 21.45 -25.23
N SER A 95 13.86 20.79 -25.06
CA SER A 95 13.59 19.89 -23.94
C SER A 95 13.12 18.53 -24.47
N GLY A 96 13.29 17.47 -23.69
CA GLY A 96 12.97 16.12 -24.13
C GLY A 96 13.87 15.06 -23.49
N SER A 97 13.91 13.88 -24.10
CA SER A 97 14.71 12.73 -23.65
C SER A 97 15.58 12.18 -24.80
N PHE A 98 16.70 11.56 -24.43
CA PHE A 98 17.63 10.94 -25.35
C PHE A 98 18.03 9.58 -24.79
N GLU A 99 17.73 8.52 -25.53
CA GLU A 99 17.96 7.15 -25.13
C GLU A 99 18.74 6.40 -26.22
N VAL A 100 19.72 5.61 -25.78
CA VAL A 100 20.54 4.79 -26.66
C VAL A 100 20.43 3.35 -26.16
N LEU A 101 19.76 2.52 -26.94
CA LEU A 101 19.61 1.08 -26.73
C LEU A 101 20.47 0.34 -27.76
N PRO A 102 20.76 -0.96 -27.54
CA PRO A 102 21.34 -1.79 -28.59
C PRO A 102 20.54 -1.66 -29.90
N ARG A 103 21.20 -1.20 -30.96
CA ARG A 103 20.63 -1.01 -32.32
C ARG A 103 19.54 0.07 -32.45
N LEU A 104 19.29 0.90 -31.44
CA LEU A 104 18.31 2.00 -31.54
C LEU A 104 18.77 3.24 -30.78
N ILE A 105 18.66 4.39 -31.44
CA ILE A 105 18.74 5.71 -30.80
C ILE A 105 17.35 6.34 -30.87
N THR A 106 16.81 6.77 -29.73
CA THR A 106 15.53 7.47 -29.62
C THR A 106 15.76 8.89 -29.08
N VAL A 107 15.19 9.87 -29.76
CA VAL A 107 15.23 11.29 -29.37
C VAL A 107 13.79 11.79 -29.26
N ASP A 108 13.29 12.06 -28.06
CA ASP A 108 12.09 12.87 -27.86
C ASP A 108 12.53 14.33 -27.73
N VAL A 109 11.96 15.21 -28.54
CA VAL A 109 12.38 16.61 -28.60
C VAL A 109 11.18 17.54 -28.78
N LYS A 110 11.14 18.59 -27.96
CA LYS A 110 10.18 19.70 -28.06
C LYS A 110 10.88 21.04 -27.84
N GLY A 111 10.41 22.07 -28.52
CA GLY A 111 11.00 23.40 -28.50
C GLY A 111 10.11 24.44 -29.18
N GLN A 112 10.72 25.48 -29.75
CA GLN A 112 10.01 26.47 -30.57
C GLN A 112 10.81 26.78 -31.83
N GLY A 113 10.13 26.87 -32.98
CA GLY A 113 10.77 27.15 -34.26
C GLY A 113 11.58 25.95 -34.77
N GLU A 114 12.58 26.21 -35.62
CA GLU A 114 13.44 25.17 -36.17
C GLU A 114 14.69 24.98 -35.30
N THR A 115 15.20 23.75 -35.21
CA THR A 115 16.52 23.47 -34.64
C THR A 115 17.29 22.48 -35.52
N VAL A 116 18.61 22.48 -35.47
CA VAL A 116 19.47 21.46 -36.06
C VAL A 116 19.85 20.47 -34.98
N LEU A 117 19.40 19.22 -35.12
CA LEU A 117 19.87 18.10 -34.31
C LEU A 117 21.11 17.51 -34.97
N THR A 118 22.16 17.29 -34.19
CA THR A 118 23.38 16.61 -34.63
C THR A 118 23.67 15.44 -33.70
N ILE A 119 23.76 14.25 -34.26
CA ILE A 119 24.12 13.02 -33.57
C ILE A 119 25.54 12.65 -34.00
N SER A 120 26.44 12.50 -33.04
CA SER A 120 27.84 12.12 -33.27
C SER A 120 28.21 10.87 -32.49
N GLY A 121 29.29 10.21 -32.93
CA GLY A 121 29.74 8.92 -32.37
C GLY A 121 29.15 7.71 -33.10
N LEU A 122 28.51 7.89 -34.26
CA LEU A 122 28.08 6.79 -35.12
C LEU A 122 29.26 6.24 -35.94
N LEU A 123 29.10 5.11 -36.63
CA LEU A 123 30.15 4.67 -37.55
C LEU A 123 30.31 5.66 -38.72
N PRO A 124 31.55 6.00 -39.12
CA PRO A 124 31.81 6.80 -40.30
C PRO A 124 31.25 6.19 -41.59
N ASP A 125 30.83 7.05 -42.53
CA ASP A 125 30.42 6.69 -43.89
C ASP A 125 29.34 5.59 -43.99
N THR A 126 28.58 5.38 -42.90
CA THR A 126 27.66 4.25 -42.71
C THR A 126 26.22 4.69 -42.96
N THR A 127 25.43 3.82 -43.58
CA THR A 127 24.01 4.08 -43.81
C THR A 127 23.21 3.70 -42.57
N TYR A 128 22.37 4.62 -42.12
CA TYR A 128 21.40 4.45 -41.06
C TYR A 128 19.99 4.77 -41.58
N HIS A 129 18.99 4.40 -40.81
CA HIS A 129 17.59 4.61 -41.11
C HIS A 129 17.01 5.55 -40.06
N GLN A 130 16.66 6.76 -40.50
CA GLN A 130 15.97 7.74 -39.68
C GLN A 130 14.46 7.58 -39.85
N TYR A 131 13.74 7.69 -38.74
CA TYR A 131 12.28 7.77 -38.71
C TYR A 131 11.87 8.99 -37.90
N LEU A 132 10.93 9.77 -38.42
CA LEU A 132 10.43 10.98 -37.77
C LEU A 132 8.95 10.82 -37.40
N ASP A 133 8.64 10.84 -36.10
CA ASP A 133 7.33 10.69 -35.46
C ASP A 133 6.66 9.32 -35.66
N SER A 134 7.03 8.59 -36.72
CA SER A 134 6.49 7.30 -37.08
C SER A 134 7.52 6.51 -37.89
N TYR A 135 7.55 5.19 -37.71
CA TYR A 135 8.35 4.31 -38.56
C TYR A 135 7.96 4.37 -40.05
N GLU A 136 6.77 4.90 -40.39
CA GLU A 136 6.37 5.14 -41.78
C GLU A 136 7.12 6.31 -42.44
N ASN A 137 7.59 7.28 -41.65
CA ASN A 137 8.32 8.45 -42.13
C ASN A 137 9.82 8.16 -42.24
N HIS A 138 10.14 7.13 -43.00
CA HIS A 138 11.50 6.61 -43.17
C HIS A 138 12.31 7.45 -44.15
N THR A 139 13.56 7.76 -43.77
CA THR A 139 14.59 8.29 -44.67
C THR A 139 15.90 7.52 -44.46
N GLU A 140 16.55 7.10 -45.54
CA GLU A 140 17.92 6.56 -45.47
C GLU A 140 18.90 7.73 -45.34
N VAL A 141 19.72 7.68 -44.30
CA VAL A 141 20.69 8.73 -43.98
C VAL A 141 22.08 8.13 -43.94
N ARG A 142 23.08 8.90 -44.34
CA ARG A 142 24.48 8.45 -44.31
C ARG A 142 25.29 9.39 -43.45
N THR A 143 26.03 8.83 -42.50
CA THR A 143 26.95 9.60 -41.66
C THR A 143 28.13 10.11 -42.48
N ASP A 144 28.74 11.20 -42.04
CA ASP A 144 29.98 11.71 -42.63
C ASP A 144 31.21 10.87 -42.23
N ALA A 145 32.40 11.31 -42.66
CA ALA A 145 33.67 10.63 -42.41
C ALA A 145 34.06 10.63 -40.92
N GLU A 146 33.42 11.46 -40.10
CA GLU A 146 33.62 11.58 -38.67
C GLU A 146 32.52 10.85 -37.86
N GLY A 147 31.57 10.19 -38.53
CA GLY A 147 30.48 9.50 -37.85
C GLY A 147 29.41 10.44 -37.29
N MET A 148 29.24 11.61 -37.91
CA MET A 148 28.21 12.58 -37.54
C MET A 148 27.05 12.56 -38.54
N TYR A 149 25.86 12.87 -38.03
CA TYR A 149 24.65 13.08 -38.81
C TYR A 149 23.88 14.28 -38.27
N SER A 150 23.56 15.25 -39.15
CA SER A 150 22.82 16.46 -38.79
C SER A 150 21.58 16.65 -39.66
N PHE A 151 20.48 17.09 -39.06
CA PHE A 151 19.24 17.43 -39.77
C PHE A 151 18.46 18.54 -39.06
N THR A 152 17.68 19.30 -39.82
CA THR A 152 16.81 20.36 -39.31
C THR A 152 15.44 19.79 -38.96
N LEU A 153 14.89 20.20 -37.82
CA LEU A 153 13.60 19.78 -37.30
C LEU A 153 12.77 20.99 -36.90
N ASP A 154 11.52 21.06 -37.36
CA ASP A 154 10.55 22.10 -36.99
C ASP A 154 9.85 21.72 -35.68
N LEU A 155 10.26 22.31 -34.56
CA LEU A 155 9.70 22.07 -33.23
C LEU A 155 8.41 22.85 -32.94
N THR A 156 7.69 23.29 -33.98
CA THR A 156 6.32 23.82 -33.79
C THR A 156 5.42 22.78 -33.13
N ASN A 157 5.69 21.49 -33.34
CA ASN A 157 5.12 20.38 -32.56
C ASN A 157 6.24 19.57 -31.88
N PRO A 158 5.95 18.83 -30.80
CA PRO A 158 6.85 17.80 -30.27
C PRO A 158 7.10 16.70 -31.31
N HIS A 159 8.31 16.15 -31.31
CA HIS A 159 8.74 15.15 -32.27
C HIS A 159 9.46 13.99 -31.58
N VAL A 160 9.39 12.80 -32.19
CA VAL A 160 10.20 11.64 -31.80
C VAL A 160 11.03 11.19 -32.99
N VAL A 161 12.34 11.07 -32.82
CA VAL A 161 13.27 10.61 -33.85
C VAL A 161 13.88 9.29 -33.47
N PHE A 162 13.84 8.32 -34.39
CA PHE A 162 14.48 7.02 -34.25
C PHE A 162 15.62 6.90 -35.26
N ILE A 163 16.80 6.43 -34.85
CA ILE A 163 17.92 6.09 -35.75
C ILE A 163 18.38 4.66 -35.51
N GLN A 164 18.46 3.88 -36.59
CA GLN A 164 18.79 2.45 -36.56
C GLN A 164 19.74 2.06 -37.69
N PRO A 165 20.60 1.04 -37.51
CA PRO A 165 21.54 0.59 -38.54
C PRO A 165 20.86 -0.16 -39.71
N HIS A 166 19.63 -0.65 -39.52
CA HIS A 166 18.85 -1.37 -40.52
C HIS A 166 17.40 -0.88 -40.57
N LYS A 167 16.69 -1.16 -41.67
CA LYS A 167 15.23 -1.04 -41.70
C LYS A 167 14.66 -1.97 -40.63
N SER A 168 13.77 -1.47 -39.81
CA SER A 168 13.39 -2.12 -38.56
C SER A 168 11.92 -2.51 -38.48
N THR A 169 11.13 -2.14 -39.49
CA THR A 169 9.67 -2.32 -39.45
C THR A 169 9.11 -2.76 -40.79
N TYR A 170 8.21 -3.74 -40.74
CA TYR A 170 7.33 -4.12 -41.84
C TYR A 170 5.92 -3.57 -41.57
N PHE A 171 5.28 -2.99 -42.58
CA PHE A 171 3.94 -2.40 -42.45
C PHE A 171 2.88 -3.27 -43.12
N LEU A 172 1.91 -3.74 -42.33
CA LEU A 172 0.72 -4.37 -42.86
C LEU A 172 -0.36 -3.32 -43.11
N LYS A 173 -0.87 -3.29 -44.34
CA LYS A 173 -1.86 -2.31 -44.81
C LYS A 173 -3.09 -2.99 -45.37
N ASN A 174 -4.26 -2.44 -45.12
CA ASN A 174 -5.50 -2.97 -45.70
C ASN A 174 -5.66 -2.42 -47.13
N ASP A 175 -4.81 -2.89 -48.03
CA ASP A 175 -4.83 -2.57 -49.46
C ASP A 175 -4.74 -3.84 -50.32
N ALA A 176 -4.65 -3.67 -51.63
CA ALA A 176 -4.61 -4.79 -52.57
C ALA A 176 -3.42 -5.74 -52.37
N THR A 177 -2.35 -5.30 -51.68
CA THR A 177 -1.09 -6.03 -51.48
C THR A 177 -0.85 -6.46 -50.03
N GLY A 178 -1.69 -6.00 -49.08
CA GLY A 178 -1.42 -6.21 -47.66
C GLY A 178 -0.24 -5.38 -47.14
N GLY A 179 0.19 -4.36 -47.89
CA GLY A 179 1.46 -3.67 -47.66
C GLY A 179 2.68 -4.58 -47.84
N ASP A 180 3.55 -4.63 -46.83
CA ASP A 180 4.79 -5.39 -46.88
C ASP A 180 4.59 -6.92 -46.89
N CYS A 181 3.37 -7.38 -46.57
CA CYS A 181 3.01 -8.80 -46.66
C CYS A 181 3.42 -9.39 -48.01
N GLU A 182 2.91 -8.82 -49.11
CA GLU A 182 3.26 -9.22 -50.47
C GLU A 182 4.47 -8.45 -51.02
N VAL A 183 4.56 -7.13 -50.78
CA VAL A 183 5.57 -6.26 -51.41
C VAL A 183 6.99 -6.63 -50.99
N ARG A 184 7.19 -6.92 -49.70
CA ARG A 184 8.49 -7.36 -49.17
C ARG A 184 8.54 -8.86 -48.91
N GLY A 185 7.45 -9.57 -49.20
CA GLY A 185 7.38 -11.02 -49.22
C GLY A 185 7.48 -11.67 -47.84
N ILE A 186 7.09 -10.98 -46.76
CA ILE A 186 7.06 -11.58 -45.41
C ILE A 186 5.97 -12.66 -45.28
N GLY A 187 4.95 -12.61 -46.14
CA GLY A 187 3.83 -13.53 -46.10
C GLY A 187 3.07 -13.65 -47.42
N ALA A 188 1.98 -14.41 -47.39
CA ALA A 188 0.98 -14.47 -48.44
C ALA A 188 -0.24 -13.63 -48.04
N TRP A 189 -0.60 -12.65 -48.85
CA TRP A 189 -1.78 -11.82 -48.66
C TRP A 189 -3.02 -12.42 -49.33
N ASP A 190 -4.10 -12.58 -48.58
CA ASP A 190 -5.44 -12.85 -49.11
C ASP A 190 -6.30 -11.57 -49.04
N PRO A 191 -6.55 -10.89 -50.17
CA PRO A 191 -7.35 -9.66 -50.20
C PRO A 191 -8.85 -9.91 -49.97
N THR A 192 -9.31 -11.16 -49.95
CA THR A 192 -10.73 -11.49 -49.68
C THR A 192 -11.03 -11.41 -48.19
N THR A 193 -10.06 -11.81 -47.37
CA THR A 193 -10.19 -11.88 -45.91
C THR A 193 -9.26 -10.88 -45.20
N ASN A 194 -8.56 -10.04 -45.96
CA ASN A 194 -7.52 -9.12 -45.48
C ASN A 194 -6.52 -9.84 -44.56
N THR A 195 -6.09 -11.03 -44.95
CA THR A 195 -5.24 -11.89 -44.13
C THR A 195 -3.83 -11.94 -44.66
N CYS A 196 -2.85 -11.55 -43.84
CA CYS A 196 -1.45 -11.85 -44.08
C CYS A 196 -1.06 -13.13 -43.36
N THR A 197 -0.65 -14.17 -44.09
CA THR A 197 -0.12 -15.41 -43.50
C THR A 197 1.39 -15.42 -43.64
N LEU A 198 2.13 -15.42 -42.52
CA LEU A 198 3.60 -15.45 -42.55
C LEU A 198 4.10 -16.76 -43.20
N THR A 199 5.27 -16.66 -43.83
CA THR A 199 5.90 -17.81 -44.54
C THR A 199 7.30 -18.16 -44.01
N HIS A 200 7.82 -17.36 -43.09
CA HIS A 200 9.10 -17.53 -42.41
C HIS A 200 9.15 -16.65 -41.16
N ASP A 201 10.15 -16.91 -40.30
CA ASP A 201 10.46 -16.06 -39.14
C ASP A 201 10.89 -14.65 -39.58
N ILE A 202 10.52 -13.64 -38.80
CA ILE A 202 10.84 -12.23 -39.06
C ILE A 202 11.72 -11.69 -37.93
N THR A 203 12.75 -10.91 -38.28
CA THR A 203 13.74 -10.37 -37.33
C THR A 203 13.59 -8.86 -37.09
N GLU A 204 12.49 -8.31 -37.56
CA GLU A 204 12.15 -6.89 -37.48
C GLU A 204 10.75 -6.76 -36.91
N THR A 205 10.41 -5.56 -36.44
CA THR A 205 9.06 -5.26 -35.94
C THR A 205 8.05 -5.42 -37.06
N VAL A 206 6.90 -6.03 -36.79
CA VAL A 206 5.73 -5.95 -37.67
C VAL A 206 4.79 -4.91 -37.09
N GLN A 207 4.39 -3.92 -37.89
CA GLN A 207 3.41 -2.91 -37.50
C GLN A 207 2.10 -3.07 -38.26
N ILE A 208 0.98 -3.01 -37.53
CA ILE A 208 -0.38 -2.94 -38.06
C ILE A 208 -0.98 -1.59 -37.66
N GLY A 209 -1.42 -0.80 -38.64
CA GLY A 209 -1.90 0.56 -38.40
C GLY A 209 -0.81 1.64 -38.53
N GLY A 210 -1.17 2.90 -38.27
CA GLY A 210 -0.30 4.06 -38.51
C GLY A 210 -1.04 5.39 -38.53
N THR A 211 -0.32 6.48 -38.22
CA THR A 211 -0.87 7.83 -38.14
C THR A 211 -0.90 8.54 -39.49
N MET A 212 -2.08 9.12 -39.74
CA MET A 212 -2.40 10.25 -40.64
C MET A 212 -3.03 10.00 -42.01
N ASN A 213 -2.89 8.86 -42.71
CA ASN A 213 -3.52 8.74 -44.05
C ASN A 213 -4.11 7.38 -44.45
N GLY A 214 -4.11 6.37 -43.58
CA GLY A 214 -4.76 5.10 -43.87
C GLY A 214 -4.95 4.24 -42.64
N VAL A 215 -6.19 4.18 -42.14
CA VAL A 215 -6.52 3.25 -41.06
C VAL A 215 -6.52 1.84 -41.66
N SER A 216 -5.63 0.99 -41.15
CA SER A 216 -5.48 -0.40 -41.61
C SER A 216 -6.37 -1.34 -40.79
N ASP A 217 -7.68 -1.02 -40.77
CA ASP A 217 -8.68 -1.79 -40.01
C ASP A 217 -8.94 -3.17 -40.63
N GLY A 218 -9.39 -4.12 -39.81
CA GLY A 218 -9.90 -5.40 -40.29
C GLY A 218 -8.84 -6.36 -40.83
N ILE A 219 -7.56 -6.12 -40.55
CA ILE A 219 -6.47 -7.01 -40.93
C ILE A 219 -6.44 -8.22 -40.01
N THR A 220 -6.21 -9.39 -40.59
CA THR A 220 -5.79 -10.59 -39.86
C THR A 220 -4.31 -10.87 -40.11
N LEU A 221 -3.49 -10.94 -39.07
CA LEU A 221 -2.15 -11.50 -39.12
C LEU A 221 -2.20 -12.96 -38.62
N ASP A 222 -2.05 -13.90 -39.53
CA ASP A 222 -1.86 -15.32 -39.22
C ASP A 222 -0.36 -15.62 -39.21
N GLY A 223 0.19 -15.83 -38.03
CA GLY A 223 1.61 -16.13 -37.85
C GLY A 223 2.02 -17.45 -38.48
N GLY A 224 1.08 -18.36 -38.80
CA GLY A 224 1.40 -19.66 -39.41
C GLY A 224 2.32 -20.55 -38.56
N GLY A 225 2.49 -20.24 -37.27
CA GLY A 225 3.45 -20.87 -36.37
C GLY A 225 4.88 -20.31 -36.46
N TYR A 226 5.11 -19.23 -37.21
CA TYR A 226 6.40 -18.55 -37.30
C TYR A 226 6.63 -17.56 -36.16
N THR A 227 7.88 -17.16 -35.99
CA THR A 227 8.33 -16.31 -34.89
C THR A 227 8.69 -14.90 -35.33
N LEU A 228 8.31 -13.88 -34.55
CA LEU A 228 8.85 -12.51 -34.64
C LEU A 228 9.94 -12.29 -33.58
N ARG A 229 11.07 -11.73 -34.00
CA ARG A 229 12.22 -11.35 -33.16
C ARG A 229 12.57 -9.89 -33.42
N GLY A 230 11.82 -8.96 -32.86
CA GLY A 230 12.08 -7.53 -33.01
C GLY A 230 13.14 -7.03 -32.03
N SER A 231 13.86 -5.96 -32.39
CA SER A 231 14.86 -5.36 -31.48
C SER A 231 14.23 -4.61 -30.30
N THR A 232 13.02 -4.07 -30.48
CA THR A 232 12.26 -3.34 -29.45
C THR A 232 10.90 -3.95 -29.25
N GLN A 233 10.07 -3.95 -30.29
CA GLN A 233 8.77 -4.62 -30.31
C GLN A 233 8.78 -5.75 -31.33
N GLY A 234 8.16 -6.88 -31.03
CA GLY A 234 7.93 -7.92 -32.05
C GLY A 234 6.77 -7.54 -32.95
N LEU A 235 5.60 -7.28 -32.35
CA LEU A 235 4.40 -6.81 -33.03
C LEU A 235 3.90 -5.51 -32.42
N TYR A 236 3.63 -4.51 -33.25
CA TYR A 236 3.07 -3.23 -32.84
C TYR A 236 1.75 -2.94 -33.55
N ILE A 237 0.66 -2.86 -32.81
CA ILE A 237 -0.66 -2.49 -33.33
C ILE A 237 -0.97 -1.08 -32.86
N TYR A 238 -1.12 -0.15 -33.81
CA TYR A 238 -1.24 1.28 -33.50
C TYR A 238 -2.45 1.92 -34.18
N GLY A 239 -3.44 2.33 -33.38
CA GLY A 239 -4.62 3.09 -33.82
C GLY A 239 -5.53 2.35 -34.82
N ALA A 240 -5.47 1.02 -34.88
CA ALA A 240 -6.25 0.19 -35.80
C ALA A 240 -7.39 -0.55 -35.09
N ASN A 241 -8.48 -0.81 -35.81
CA ASN A 241 -9.67 -1.52 -35.33
C ASN A 241 -9.82 -2.90 -35.97
N ASN A 242 -10.54 -3.77 -35.27
CA ASN A 242 -10.95 -5.08 -35.78
C ASN A 242 -9.76 -5.94 -36.24
N ILE A 243 -8.63 -5.82 -35.55
CA ILE A 243 -7.42 -6.58 -35.86
C ILE A 243 -7.51 -7.97 -35.24
N VAL A 244 -7.15 -8.99 -36.00
CA VAL A 244 -7.02 -10.36 -35.50
C VAL A 244 -5.58 -10.80 -35.66
N VAL A 245 -4.97 -11.29 -34.59
CA VAL A 245 -3.64 -11.92 -34.64
C VAL A 245 -3.80 -13.33 -34.13
N LYS A 246 -3.22 -14.30 -34.84
CA LYS A 246 -3.28 -15.70 -34.41
C LYS A 246 -2.06 -16.52 -34.80
N ASN A 247 -1.83 -17.63 -34.11
CA ASN A 247 -0.77 -18.62 -34.40
C ASN A 247 0.63 -17.99 -34.52
N LEU A 248 0.98 -17.09 -33.59
CA LEU A 248 2.20 -16.28 -33.67
C LEU A 248 3.05 -16.49 -32.42
N SER A 249 4.35 -16.68 -32.61
CA SER A 249 5.33 -16.63 -31.53
C SER A 249 6.09 -15.30 -31.58
N VAL A 250 6.37 -14.70 -30.43
CA VAL A 250 7.15 -13.46 -30.33
C VAL A 250 8.20 -13.60 -29.23
N GLU A 251 9.47 -13.41 -29.57
CA GLU A 251 10.55 -13.63 -28.61
C GLU A 251 11.69 -12.62 -28.68
N ASN A 252 12.44 -12.53 -27.59
CA ASN A 252 13.67 -11.73 -27.50
C ASN A 252 13.49 -10.24 -27.83
N CYS A 253 12.31 -9.68 -27.52
CA CYS A 253 11.99 -8.26 -27.67
C CYS A 253 12.00 -7.57 -26.30
N SER A 254 12.17 -6.24 -26.27
CA SER A 254 11.87 -5.47 -25.05
C SER A 254 10.39 -5.62 -24.70
N LYS A 255 9.50 -5.41 -25.67
CA LYS A 255 8.07 -5.69 -25.54
C LYS A 255 7.67 -6.68 -26.64
N GLY A 256 7.11 -7.84 -26.29
CA GLY A 256 6.69 -8.83 -27.30
C GLY A 256 5.65 -8.23 -28.23
N ILE A 257 4.46 -7.95 -27.69
CA ILE A 257 3.36 -7.35 -28.42
C ILE A 257 2.95 -6.05 -27.74
N VAL A 258 2.84 -4.98 -28.53
CA VAL A 258 2.32 -3.69 -28.07
C VAL A 258 1.06 -3.36 -28.84
N VAL A 259 -0.01 -3.03 -28.12
CA VAL A 259 -1.30 -2.60 -28.68
C VAL A 259 -1.63 -1.24 -28.10
N ASP A 260 -1.57 -0.21 -28.92
CA ASP A 260 -1.83 1.16 -28.50
C ASP A 260 -2.97 1.76 -29.33
N GLY A 261 -4.11 1.96 -28.68
CA GLY A 261 -5.36 2.35 -29.30
C GLY A 261 -5.54 3.85 -29.54
N VAL A 262 -4.47 4.66 -29.51
CA VAL A 262 -4.56 6.10 -29.74
C VAL A 262 -5.44 6.43 -30.94
N ASN A 263 -6.46 7.27 -30.70
CA ASN A 263 -7.43 7.79 -31.67
C ASN A 263 -8.56 6.85 -32.13
N SER A 264 -8.42 5.51 -32.06
CA SER A 264 -9.49 4.57 -32.44
C SER A 264 -9.06 3.09 -32.33
N GLY A 265 -8.59 2.60 -31.18
CA GLY A 265 -8.33 1.17 -31.00
C GLY A 265 -9.56 0.43 -30.48
N SER A 266 -10.24 -0.38 -31.31
CA SER A 266 -11.35 -1.21 -30.86
C SER A 266 -11.41 -2.59 -31.53
N GLY A 267 -11.85 -3.61 -30.79
CA GLY A 267 -12.13 -4.94 -31.34
C GLY A 267 -10.89 -5.72 -31.77
N ILE A 268 -9.77 -5.52 -31.08
CA ILE A 268 -8.52 -6.22 -31.35
C ILE A 268 -8.54 -7.57 -30.63
N SER A 269 -8.21 -8.65 -31.32
CA SER A 269 -8.23 -10.01 -30.78
C SER A 269 -6.95 -10.78 -31.06
N LEU A 270 -6.40 -11.40 -30.02
CA LEU A 270 -5.21 -12.26 -30.05
C LEU A 270 -5.59 -13.70 -29.70
N PHE A 271 -5.24 -14.66 -30.56
CA PHE A 271 -5.56 -16.07 -30.39
C PHE A 271 -4.31 -16.95 -30.54
N ASP A 272 -4.11 -17.93 -29.65
CA ASP A 272 -3.01 -18.89 -29.79
C ASP A 272 -1.64 -18.17 -29.99
N ILE A 273 -1.38 -17.17 -29.14
CA ILE A 273 -0.13 -16.41 -29.13
C ILE A 273 0.84 -17.01 -28.12
N THR A 274 2.12 -17.06 -28.46
CA THR A 274 3.19 -17.37 -27.51
C THR A 274 4.15 -16.19 -27.43
N THR A 275 4.39 -15.66 -26.24
CA THR A 275 5.51 -14.73 -25.98
C THR A 275 6.55 -15.43 -25.12
N ASN A 276 7.83 -15.25 -25.45
CA ASN A 276 8.94 -15.86 -24.71
C ASN A 276 10.15 -14.93 -24.63
N GLU A 277 10.86 -14.92 -23.49
CA GLU A 277 12.12 -14.16 -23.32
C GLU A 277 12.00 -12.65 -23.61
N ASN A 278 10.82 -12.04 -23.43
CA ASN A 278 10.64 -10.59 -23.52
C ASN A 278 10.76 -9.93 -22.14
N ILE A 279 10.92 -8.59 -22.07
CA ILE A 279 10.80 -7.85 -20.79
C ILE A 279 9.32 -7.70 -20.42
N THR A 280 8.50 -7.33 -21.40
CA THR A 280 7.04 -7.35 -21.29
C THR A 280 6.46 -8.23 -22.38
N GLY A 281 5.64 -9.24 -22.03
CA GLY A 281 5.02 -10.12 -23.02
C GLY A 281 4.03 -9.39 -23.91
N LEU A 282 3.03 -8.77 -23.27
CA LEU A 282 1.98 -8.02 -23.94
C LEU A 282 1.65 -6.74 -23.17
N ASP A 283 1.70 -5.60 -23.86
CA ASP A 283 1.42 -4.26 -23.36
C ASP A 283 0.23 -3.66 -24.14
N VAL A 284 -0.86 -3.36 -23.44
CA VAL A 284 -2.14 -2.92 -24.03
C VAL A 284 -2.53 -1.59 -23.42
N GLN A 285 -2.70 -0.57 -24.25
CA GLN A 285 -2.98 0.79 -23.79
C GLN A 285 -4.12 1.41 -24.60
N ARG A 286 -5.11 1.98 -23.91
CA ARG A 286 -6.17 2.80 -24.54
C ARG A 286 -6.97 2.07 -25.62
N VAL A 287 -7.29 0.80 -25.38
CA VAL A 287 -8.01 -0.07 -26.33
C VAL A 287 -9.38 -0.44 -25.81
N GLU A 288 -10.40 -0.40 -26.68
CA GLU A 288 -11.72 -0.93 -26.37
C GLU A 288 -11.92 -2.37 -26.91
N ASN A 289 -12.66 -3.21 -26.17
CA ASN A 289 -13.02 -4.57 -26.59
C ASN A 289 -11.80 -5.43 -26.98
N PHE A 290 -10.70 -5.31 -26.25
CA PHE A 290 -9.51 -6.14 -26.47
C PHE A 290 -9.76 -7.57 -25.99
N THR A 291 -9.42 -8.58 -26.79
CA THR A 291 -9.60 -9.99 -26.42
C THR A 291 -8.29 -10.76 -26.55
N VAL A 292 -7.92 -11.52 -25.51
CA VAL A 292 -6.84 -12.51 -25.57
C VAL A 292 -7.43 -13.87 -25.26
N ARG A 293 -7.12 -14.87 -26.08
CA ARG A 293 -7.59 -16.23 -25.86
C ARG A 293 -6.54 -17.30 -26.18
N ALA A 294 -6.45 -18.30 -25.31
CA ALA A 294 -5.60 -19.49 -25.48
C ALA A 294 -4.12 -19.15 -25.75
N SER A 295 -3.62 -18.06 -25.15
CA SER A 295 -2.26 -17.57 -25.35
C SER A 295 -1.37 -17.93 -24.16
N THR A 296 -0.08 -18.15 -24.42
CA THR A 296 0.94 -18.41 -23.41
C THR A 296 1.93 -17.24 -23.33
N PHE A 297 2.20 -16.73 -22.14
CA PHE A 297 3.20 -15.68 -21.91
C PHE A 297 4.27 -16.20 -20.95
N GLN A 298 5.48 -16.39 -21.45
CA GLN A 298 6.62 -16.94 -20.71
C GLN A 298 7.80 -15.98 -20.78
N ASP A 299 7.71 -14.85 -20.10
CA ASP A 299 8.66 -13.76 -20.28
C ASP A 299 9.61 -13.69 -19.06
N GLU A 300 10.77 -14.33 -19.21
CA GLU A 300 11.84 -14.35 -18.23
C GLU A 300 13.11 -13.73 -18.80
N GLN A 301 13.44 -12.49 -18.40
CA GLN A 301 14.82 -12.03 -18.47
C GLN A 301 15.50 -12.22 -17.10
N THR A 302 16.17 -13.36 -16.96
CA THR A 302 17.02 -13.63 -15.80
C THR A 302 18.15 -12.60 -15.72
N GLY A 303 18.25 -11.88 -14.61
CA GLY A 303 19.41 -11.04 -14.30
C GLY A 303 19.18 -9.54 -14.34
N SER A 304 17.99 -9.08 -14.72
CA SER A 304 17.68 -7.65 -14.71
C SER A 304 16.99 -7.25 -13.40
N SER A 305 17.51 -6.24 -12.70
CA SER A 305 16.92 -5.70 -11.47
C SER A 305 15.74 -4.77 -11.73
N PHE A 306 15.08 -4.87 -12.90
CA PHE A 306 14.06 -3.92 -13.31
C PHE A 306 12.73 -4.25 -12.65
N SER A 307 12.12 -3.22 -12.04
CA SER A 307 10.78 -3.22 -11.47
C SER A 307 9.65 -3.21 -12.51
N GLU A 308 9.95 -3.49 -13.78
CA GLU A 308 9.01 -3.29 -14.91
C GLU A 308 8.80 -4.54 -15.77
N VAL A 309 9.29 -5.70 -15.32
CA VAL A 309 9.04 -6.97 -16.02
C VAL A 309 7.60 -7.40 -15.70
N HIS A 310 6.73 -7.40 -16.71
CA HIS A 310 5.34 -7.82 -16.57
C HIS A 310 5.00 -8.85 -17.65
N GLY A 311 4.25 -9.89 -17.31
CA GLY A 311 3.73 -10.79 -18.34
C GLY A 311 2.75 -10.08 -19.25
N LEU A 312 1.75 -9.47 -18.62
CA LEU A 312 0.68 -8.74 -19.27
C LEU A 312 0.46 -7.40 -18.56
N THR A 313 0.54 -6.29 -19.30
CA THR A 313 0.17 -4.96 -18.83
C THR A 313 -1.03 -4.45 -19.61
N ILE A 314 -2.05 -4.00 -18.90
CA ILE A 314 -3.29 -3.43 -19.45
C ILE A 314 -3.53 -2.09 -18.79
N GLU A 315 -3.55 -1.02 -19.56
CA GLU A 315 -3.74 0.35 -19.07
C GLU A 315 -4.86 1.06 -19.84
N ASP A 316 -5.82 1.63 -19.12
CA ASP A 316 -6.91 2.43 -19.69
C ASP A 316 -7.63 1.69 -20.85
N ALA A 317 -7.91 0.40 -20.67
CA ALA A 317 -8.42 -0.46 -21.73
C ALA A 317 -9.57 -1.36 -21.25
N SER A 318 -10.53 -1.66 -22.11
CA SER A 318 -11.54 -2.70 -21.82
C SER A 318 -11.11 -4.04 -22.40
N VAL A 319 -10.99 -5.04 -21.52
CA VAL A 319 -10.32 -6.31 -21.86
C VAL A 319 -11.14 -7.54 -21.50
N THR A 320 -11.07 -8.56 -22.34
CA THR A 320 -11.52 -9.93 -22.07
C THR A 320 -10.33 -10.89 -22.21
N LEU A 321 -9.89 -11.47 -21.09
CA LEU A 321 -8.84 -12.49 -21.03
C LEU A 321 -9.49 -13.86 -20.76
N LEU A 322 -9.40 -14.76 -21.73
CA LEU A 322 -9.99 -16.10 -21.66
C LEU A 322 -8.91 -17.17 -21.82
N GLU A 323 -8.65 -17.95 -20.77
CA GLU A 323 -7.69 -19.05 -20.84
C GLU A 323 -6.23 -18.66 -21.18
N PRO A 324 -5.69 -17.47 -20.81
CA PRO A 324 -4.25 -17.23 -20.93
C PRO A 324 -3.46 -18.03 -19.88
N TYR A 325 -2.30 -18.52 -20.29
CA TYR A 325 -1.37 -19.28 -19.47
C TYR A 325 -0.09 -18.46 -19.29
N LEU A 326 0.13 -17.89 -18.11
CA LEU A 326 1.31 -17.07 -17.83
C LEU A 326 2.27 -17.88 -16.96
N LEU A 327 3.43 -18.19 -17.53
CA LEU A 327 4.46 -19.02 -16.89
C LEU A 327 5.68 -18.20 -16.54
N GLY A 328 6.20 -18.40 -15.34
CA GLY A 328 7.58 -18.06 -15.03
C GLY A 328 7.88 -16.56 -14.93
N ASN A 329 6.92 -15.65 -14.98
CA ASN A 329 7.21 -14.20 -14.91
C ASN A 329 7.84 -13.84 -13.56
N GLN A 330 9.17 -13.92 -13.44
CA GLN A 330 9.93 -13.56 -12.24
C GLN A 330 10.00 -12.05 -11.99
N GLY A 331 9.27 -11.28 -12.80
CA GLY A 331 9.16 -9.83 -12.73
C GLY A 331 8.27 -9.30 -11.62
N ASP A 332 7.77 -8.09 -11.84
CA ASP A 332 6.92 -7.37 -10.89
C ASP A 332 5.50 -7.95 -10.85
N SER A 333 4.84 -8.12 -12.01
CA SER A 333 3.47 -8.68 -12.04
C SER A 333 3.26 -9.71 -13.14
N GLY A 334 2.54 -10.79 -12.85
CA GLY A 334 2.02 -11.69 -13.89
C GLY A 334 1.04 -10.95 -14.80
N ILE A 335 -0.03 -10.40 -14.21
CA ILE A 335 -0.97 -9.50 -14.87
C ILE A 335 -1.05 -8.19 -14.08
N SER A 336 -0.83 -7.07 -14.75
CA SER A 336 -1.06 -5.71 -14.24
C SER A 336 -2.22 -5.06 -15.01
N ILE A 337 -3.26 -4.65 -14.30
CA ILE A 337 -4.42 -3.92 -14.86
C ILE A 337 -4.50 -2.57 -14.16
N SER A 338 -4.32 -1.50 -14.92
CA SER A 338 -4.31 -0.13 -14.44
C SER A 338 -5.38 0.72 -15.12
N MET A 339 -6.00 1.63 -14.35
CA MET A 339 -6.94 2.65 -14.85
C MET A 339 -8.06 2.09 -15.76
N THR A 340 -8.47 0.85 -15.53
CA THR A 340 -9.40 0.12 -16.39
C THR A 340 -10.79 0.09 -15.77
N ASP A 341 -11.83 0.41 -16.55
CA ASP A 341 -13.21 0.42 -16.04
C ASP A 341 -13.97 -0.90 -16.23
N THR A 342 -13.51 -1.75 -17.14
CA THR A 342 -14.12 -3.05 -17.40
C THR A 342 -13.05 -4.05 -17.82
N ALA A 343 -12.90 -5.13 -17.04
CA ALA A 343 -12.04 -6.23 -17.41
C ALA A 343 -12.73 -7.54 -17.04
N TYR A 344 -12.65 -8.54 -17.92
CA TYR A 344 -13.15 -9.88 -17.69
C TYR A 344 -12.02 -10.87 -17.79
N VAL A 345 -11.62 -11.47 -16.67
CA VAL A 345 -10.47 -12.36 -16.58
C VAL A 345 -10.95 -13.74 -16.13
N ARG A 346 -10.74 -14.78 -16.96
CA ARG A 346 -11.21 -16.15 -16.69
C ARG A 346 -10.21 -17.22 -17.06
N ASN A 347 -10.19 -18.29 -16.25
CA ASN A 347 -9.41 -19.51 -16.50
C ASN A 347 -7.91 -19.23 -16.69
N VAL A 348 -7.37 -18.30 -15.91
CA VAL A 348 -5.96 -17.88 -16.01
C VAL A 348 -5.10 -18.71 -15.08
N HIS A 349 -3.92 -19.12 -15.54
CA HIS A 349 -2.88 -19.64 -14.66
C HIS A 349 -1.72 -18.67 -14.62
N LEU A 350 -1.29 -18.28 -13.42
CA LEU A 350 -0.18 -17.38 -13.14
C LEU A 350 0.84 -18.13 -12.30
N ASP A 351 2.06 -18.32 -12.80
CA ASP A 351 3.13 -18.98 -12.06
C ASP A 351 4.33 -18.05 -11.86
N GLY A 352 4.62 -17.69 -10.61
CA GLY A 352 5.74 -16.83 -10.21
C GLY A 352 5.40 -15.33 -10.07
N GLY A 353 6.45 -14.53 -9.90
CA GLY A 353 6.40 -13.07 -9.84
C GLY A 353 6.31 -12.46 -8.45
N TYR A 354 6.60 -11.17 -8.36
CA TYR A 354 6.38 -10.40 -7.13
C TYR A 354 4.88 -10.26 -6.85
N GLN A 355 4.07 -9.97 -7.86
CA GLN A 355 2.62 -9.94 -7.83
C GLN A 355 2.06 -10.95 -8.86
N GLY A 356 1.02 -11.70 -8.49
CA GLY A 356 0.31 -12.53 -9.47
C GLY A 356 -0.58 -11.64 -10.34
N LEU A 357 -1.64 -11.12 -9.72
CA LEU A 357 -2.57 -10.14 -10.29
C LEU A 357 -2.45 -8.82 -9.52
N PHE A 358 -2.09 -7.75 -10.23
CA PHE A 358 -2.07 -6.39 -9.72
C PHE A 358 -3.17 -5.55 -10.36
N LEU A 359 -4.02 -4.96 -9.52
CA LEU A 359 -5.05 -4.03 -9.94
C LEU A 359 -4.73 -2.63 -9.39
N TYR A 360 -4.56 -1.65 -10.27
CA TYR A 360 -4.31 -0.26 -9.91
C TYR A 360 -5.43 0.63 -10.46
N HIS A 361 -6.16 1.34 -9.59
CA HIS A 361 -7.21 2.30 -10.00
C HIS A 361 -8.22 1.74 -11.02
N SER A 362 -8.59 0.47 -10.90
CA SER A 362 -9.45 -0.21 -11.87
C SER A 362 -10.80 -0.58 -11.28
N THR A 363 -11.89 -0.30 -12.00
CA THR A 363 -13.26 -0.73 -11.69
C THR A 363 -13.72 -1.87 -12.58
N GLY A 364 -14.81 -2.53 -12.17
CA GLY A 364 -15.54 -3.44 -13.05
C GLY A 364 -14.69 -4.61 -13.53
N VAL A 365 -13.64 -4.96 -12.77
CA VAL A 365 -12.76 -6.08 -13.04
C VAL A 365 -13.40 -7.34 -12.44
N ASP A 366 -14.00 -8.14 -13.31
CA ASP A 366 -14.54 -9.43 -12.96
C ASP A 366 -13.49 -10.52 -13.24
N VAL A 367 -12.99 -11.14 -12.18
CA VAL A 367 -11.93 -12.14 -12.20
C VAL A 367 -12.43 -13.46 -11.59
N GLY A 368 -12.31 -14.55 -12.34
CA GLY A 368 -12.84 -15.85 -11.94
C GLY A 368 -12.00 -16.99 -12.44
N ASP A 369 -11.97 -18.07 -11.67
CA ASP A 369 -11.27 -19.30 -12.02
C ASP A 369 -9.78 -19.07 -12.35
N ILE A 370 -9.12 -18.19 -11.59
CA ILE A 370 -7.67 -17.96 -11.72
C ILE A 370 -6.90 -18.85 -10.74
N SER A 371 -5.77 -19.41 -11.18
CA SER A 371 -4.83 -20.16 -10.35
C SER A 371 -3.51 -19.42 -10.30
N ILE A 372 -3.04 -19.08 -9.12
CA ILE A 372 -1.79 -18.35 -8.89
C ILE A 372 -0.87 -19.24 -8.06
N THR A 373 0.33 -19.51 -8.53
CA THR A 373 1.34 -20.30 -7.82
C THR A 373 2.62 -19.51 -7.68
N HIS A 374 3.33 -19.68 -6.57
CA HIS A 374 4.66 -19.10 -6.33
C HIS A 374 4.77 -17.56 -6.41
N ALA A 375 3.65 -16.83 -6.48
CA ALA A 375 3.64 -15.37 -6.44
C ALA A 375 3.83 -14.87 -5.01
N THR A 376 4.59 -13.78 -4.85
CA THR A 376 4.83 -13.17 -3.54
C THR A 376 3.58 -12.48 -2.98
N TYR A 377 2.91 -11.67 -3.80
CA TYR A 377 1.60 -11.08 -3.54
C TYR A 377 0.64 -11.63 -4.61
N PRO A 378 -0.01 -12.78 -4.36
CA PRO A 378 -0.84 -13.44 -5.35
C PRO A 378 -1.84 -12.48 -6.00
N ILE A 379 -2.54 -11.70 -5.17
CA ILE A 379 -3.43 -10.64 -5.63
C ILE A 379 -3.12 -9.40 -4.81
N GLN A 380 -2.90 -8.28 -5.50
CA GLN A 380 -2.76 -6.97 -4.88
C GLN A 380 -3.71 -6.00 -5.58
N VAL A 381 -4.53 -5.33 -4.78
CA VAL A 381 -5.49 -4.33 -5.24
C VAL A 381 -5.09 -3.01 -4.61
N TRP A 382 -4.64 -2.08 -5.45
CA TRP A 382 -4.24 -0.75 -5.06
C TRP A 382 -5.27 0.25 -5.57
N LEU A 383 -6.04 0.77 -4.62
CA LEU A 383 -7.01 1.82 -4.86
C LEU A 383 -6.49 3.02 -4.06
N GLU A 384 -6.17 4.13 -4.71
CA GLU A 384 -6.14 5.39 -3.97
C GLU A 384 -7.56 5.69 -3.45
N ASP A 385 -7.69 6.65 -2.52
CA ASP A 385 -8.87 6.97 -1.67
C ASP A 385 -10.20 7.24 -2.39
N ASN A 386 -10.28 6.97 -3.68
CA ASN A 386 -11.47 7.13 -4.48
C ASN A 386 -12.37 5.88 -4.42
N PRO A 387 -13.57 5.98 -3.80
CA PRO A 387 -14.51 4.89 -3.70
C PRO A 387 -15.13 4.44 -5.04
N THR A 388 -14.76 5.04 -6.18
CA THR A 388 -15.28 4.59 -7.47
C THR A 388 -14.64 3.28 -7.93
N TYR A 389 -13.38 2.99 -7.57
CA TYR A 389 -12.51 1.95 -8.15
C TYR A 389 -12.79 0.47 -7.74
N MET A 390 -14.03 0.07 -7.44
CA MET A 390 -14.27 -1.00 -6.44
C MET A 390 -15.24 -2.12 -6.77
N ASN A 391 -15.86 -2.09 -7.93
CA ASN A 391 -16.76 -3.17 -8.35
C ASN A 391 -15.99 -4.33 -8.96
N ASN A 392 -15.03 -4.86 -8.20
CA ASN A 392 -14.22 -6.01 -8.59
C ASN A 392 -14.71 -7.25 -7.84
N GLU A 393 -14.93 -8.34 -8.57
CA GLU A 393 -15.21 -9.67 -8.00
C GLU A 393 -14.01 -10.55 -8.36
N ILE A 394 -13.29 -11.09 -7.37
CA ILE A 394 -12.10 -11.91 -7.63
C ILE A 394 -12.26 -13.27 -6.95
N ARG A 395 -12.30 -14.32 -7.76
CA ARG A 395 -12.27 -15.72 -7.33
C ARG A 395 -10.99 -16.37 -7.83
N ALA A 396 -10.11 -16.73 -6.90
CA ALA A 396 -8.79 -17.25 -7.20
C ALA A 396 -8.46 -18.49 -6.36
N GLN A 397 -7.56 -19.31 -6.87
CA GLN A 397 -6.82 -20.31 -6.12
C GLN A 397 -5.37 -19.85 -6.02
N VAL A 398 -4.82 -19.82 -4.82
CA VAL A 398 -3.44 -19.48 -4.54
C VAL A 398 -2.77 -20.72 -3.96
N ASP A 399 -1.74 -21.22 -4.63
CA ASP A 399 -1.04 -22.46 -4.29
C ASP A 399 -2.01 -23.65 -4.09
N GLY A 400 -3.04 -23.70 -4.93
CA GLY A 400 -4.06 -24.76 -4.93
C GLY A 400 -5.15 -24.62 -3.85
N ALA A 401 -5.14 -23.53 -3.08
CA ALA A 401 -6.15 -23.25 -2.06
C ALA A 401 -6.95 -21.98 -2.38
N PRO A 402 -8.24 -21.86 -2.00
CA PRO A 402 -9.03 -20.71 -2.39
C PRO A 402 -8.52 -19.41 -1.75
N TYR A 403 -8.59 -18.33 -2.50
CA TYR A 403 -8.41 -16.96 -2.05
C TYR A 403 -9.73 -16.21 -2.25
N VAL A 404 -10.17 -15.49 -1.21
CA VAL A 404 -11.44 -14.79 -1.23
C VAL A 404 -11.19 -13.29 -1.27
N TYR A 405 -11.55 -12.65 -2.37
CA TYR A 405 -11.75 -11.21 -2.42
C TYR A 405 -13.24 -10.92 -2.41
N THR A 406 -13.67 -10.08 -1.47
CA THR A 406 -15.04 -9.58 -1.46
C THR A 406 -15.05 -8.08 -1.27
N SER A 407 -15.99 -7.43 -1.94
CA SER A 407 -16.21 -5.99 -1.86
C SER A 407 -17.65 -5.67 -1.45
N ASN A 408 -17.89 -4.50 -0.85
CA ASN A 408 -19.22 -3.94 -0.58
C ASN A 408 -20.18 -4.88 0.19
N ARG A 409 -19.63 -5.68 1.12
CA ARG A 409 -20.44 -6.55 1.99
C ARG A 409 -20.94 -5.76 3.19
N SER A 410 -22.19 -5.94 3.58
CA SER A 410 -22.80 -5.21 4.70
C SER A 410 -23.65 -6.12 5.57
N ASN A 411 -23.42 -6.12 6.89
CA ASN A 411 -24.22 -6.90 7.86
C ASN A 411 -24.25 -8.41 7.52
N VAL A 412 -23.10 -8.97 7.17
CA VAL A 412 -22.96 -10.39 6.83
C VAL A 412 -21.85 -11.06 7.66
N THR A 413 -21.94 -12.38 7.79
CA THR A 413 -20.87 -13.21 8.32
C THR A 413 -20.22 -13.97 7.17
N ILE A 414 -18.90 -13.83 7.04
CA ILE A 414 -18.03 -14.59 6.15
C ILE A 414 -17.39 -15.68 7.00
N ASP A 415 -17.82 -16.92 6.80
CA ASP A 415 -17.48 -18.06 7.64
C ASP A 415 -16.71 -19.10 6.82
N ALA A 416 -15.56 -19.55 7.34
CA ALA A 416 -14.69 -20.52 6.69
C ALA A 416 -15.33 -21.88 6.42
N SER A 417 -16.37 -22.26 7.18
CA SER A 417 -17.14 -23.48 6.93
C SER A 417 -18.00 -23.41 5.66
N ILE A 418 -18.29 -22.19 5.19
CA ILE A 418 -19.04 -21.91 3.96
C ILE A 418 -18.07 -21.65 2.81
N GLU A 419 -17.06 -20.81 3.03
CA GLU A 419 -16.11 -20.37 1.99
C GLU A 419 -14.66 -20.47 2.52
N PRO A 420 -14.04 -21.66 2.53
CA PRO A 420 -12.69 -21.83 3.06
C PRO A 420 -11.68 -21.06 2.20
N ALA A 421 -10.73 -20.36 2.84
CA ALA A 421 -9.72 -19.57 2.16
C ALA A 421 -8.38 -19.59 2.90
N VAL A 422 -7.26 -19.50 2.16
CA VAL A 422 -5.92 -19.37 2.75
C VAL A 422 -5.50 -17.93 3.01
N ALA A 423 -6.16 -16.97 2.36
CA ALA A 423 -6.08 -15.54 2.60
C ALA A 423 -7.39 -14.88 2.16
N LEU A 424 -7.70 -13.73 2.75
CA LEU A 424 -8.96 -13.01 2.50
C LEU A 424 -8.71 -11.51 2.39
N THR A 425 -9.39 -10.86 1.45
CA THR A 425 -9.45 -9.41 1.34
C THR A 425 -10.91 -8.95 1.35
N CYS A 426 -11.22 -8.02 2.26
CA CYS A 426 -12.54 -7.41 2.41
C CYS A 426 -12.42 -5.90 2.14
N ALA A 427 -12.89 -5.46 0.99
CA ALA A 427 -12.88 -4.05 0.60
C ALA A 427 -14.27 -3.42 0.85
N PHE A 428 -14.34 -2.28 1.53
CA PHE A 428 -15.60 -1.55 1.78
C PHE A 428 -16.65 -2.38 2.51
N CYS A 429 -16.18 -3.34 3.29
CA CYS A 429 -17.05 -4.16 4.12
C CYS A 429 -17.53 -3.35 5.32
N THR A 430 -18.82 -3.42 5.62
CA THR A 430 -19.46 -2.70 6.73
C THR A 430 -20.15 -3.68 7.66
N ASN A 431 -19.96 -3.57 8.98
CA ASN A 431 -20.61 -4.45 9.96
C ASN A 431 -20.50 -5.95 9.60
N THR A 432 -19.31 -6.37 9.15
CA THR A 432 -19.09 -7.72 8.62
C THR A 432 -18.26 -8.52 9.61
N THR A 433 -18.64 -9.77 9.87
CA THR A 433 -17.87 -10.70 10.73
C THR A 433 -17.12 -11.70 9.86
N ILE A 434 -15.81 -11.82 10.04
CA ILE A 434 -14.94 -12.81 9.41
C ILE A 434 -14.56 -13.83 10.48
N THR A 435 -14.92 -15.11 10.30
CA THR A 435 -14.73 -16.11 11.37
C THR A 435 -14.41 -17.53 10.92
N GLY A 436 -13.74 -18.29 11.79
CA GLY A 436 -13.47 -19.72 11.63
C GLY A 436 -12.32 -20.05 10.68
N TYR A 437 -11.57 -19.05 10.21
CA TYR A 437 -10.56 -19.26 9.17
C TYR A 437 -9.25 -19.81 9.74
N THR A 438 -8.54 -20.61 8.94
CA THR A 438 -7.12 -20.91 9.13
C THR A 438 -6.35 -20.34 7.95
N PHE A 439 -5.91 -19.10 8.08
CA PHE A 439 -5.05 -18.46 7.09
C PHE A 439 -3.63 -18.99 7.26
N ASN A 440 -3.09 -19.61 6.22
CA ASN A 440 -1.75 -20.23 6.25
C ASN A 440 -0.93 -19.88 5.00
N HIS A 441 -1.30 -18.81 4.31
CA HIS A 441 -0.55 -18.36 3.14
C HIS A 441 0.78 -17.72 3.58
N PRO A 442 1.88 -17.98 2.87
CA PRO A 442 3.20 -17.51 3.26
C PRO A 442 3.35 -15.99 3.31
N LYS A 443 2.44 -15.17 2.75
CA LYS A 443 2.61 -13.70 2.74
C LYS A 443 1.36 -12.86 3.00
N LEU A 444 0.18 -13.47 3.09
CA LEU A 444 -1.09 -12.73 3.24
C LEU A 444 -1.96 -13.44 4.28
N GLY A 445 -2.53 -12.70 5.23
CA GLY A 445 -3.60 -13.20 6.09
C GLY A 445 -4.93 -12.55 5.71
N VAL A 446 -5.37 -11.58 6.50
CA VAL A 446 -6.59 -10.78 6.26
C VAL A 446 -6.21 -9.36 5.88
N VAL A 447 -6.74 -8.87 4.76
CA VAL A 447 -6.58 -7.47 4.34
C VAL A 447 -7.95 -6.79 4.35
N LEU A 448 -8.08 -5.71 5.12
CA LEU A 448 -9.25 -4.85 5.17
C LEU A 448 -8.90 -3.53 4.49
N PHE A 449 -9.71 -3.13 3.51
CA PHE A 449 -9.50 -1.88 2.77
C PHE A 449 -10.76 -1.04 2.82
N ASN A 450 -10.69 0.18 3.37
CA ASN A 450 -11.84 1.05 3.60
C ASN A 450 -13.02 0.34 4.30
N ALA A 451 -12.72 -0.58 5.22
CA ALA A 451 -13.74 -1.35 5.91
C ALA A 451 -14.17 -0.64 7.21
N ASP A 452 -15.44 -0.74 7.59
CA ASP A 452 -15.98 -0.09 8.79
C ASP A 452 -16.76 -1.10 9.64
N GLY A 453 -16.49 -1.16 10.95
CA GLY A 453 -17.22 -2.06 11.84
C GLY A 453 -16.99 -3.56 11.54
N VAL A 454 -15.83 -3.93 10.98
CA VAL A 454 -15.52 -5.34 10.67
C VAL A 454 -15.01 -6.05 11.92
N THR A 455 -15.53 -7.24 12.22
CA THR A 455 -15.03 -8.11 13.29
C THR A 455 -14.27 -9.30 12.70
N ILE A 456 -13.06 -9.57 13.17
CA ILE A 456 -12.29 -10.78 12.85
C ILE A 456 -12.21 -11.63 14.12
N GLU A 457 -12.78 -12.83 14.10
CA GLU A 457 -12.82 -13.69 15.28
C GLU A 457 -12.72 -15.19 15.05
N ASN A 458 -12.31 -15.94 16.07
CA ASN A 458 -12.20 -17.40 16.06
C ASN A 458 -11.37 -17.92 14.87
N SER A 459 -10.30 -17.21 14.52
CA SER A 459 -9.46 -17.52 13.36
C SER A 459 -8.00 -17.72 13.74
N ILE A 460 -7.32 -18.57 12.98
CA ILE A 460 -5.89 -18.82 13.07
C ILE A 460 -5.21 -18.10 11.90
N VAL A 461 -4.35 -17.13 12.20
CA VAL A 461 -3.66 -16.28 11.21
C VAL A 461 -2.16 -16.59 11.21
N LYS A 462 -1.70 -17.40 10.26
CA LYS A 462 -0.29 -17.77 10.05
C LYS A 462 0.24 -17.10 8.79
N SER A 463 0.92 -15.97 8.93
CA SER A 463 1.53 -15.27 7.78
C SER A 463 3.04 -15.54 7.72
N GLY A 464 3.47 -16.29 6.70
CA GLY A 464 4.87 -16.74 6.53
C GLY A 464 5.90 -15.65 6.17
N GLY A 465 5.51 -14.38 6.05
CA GLY A 465 6.22 -13.46 5.16
C GLY A 465 5.55 -12.12 4.87
N GLY A 466 4.38 -11.84 5.43
CA GLY A 466 3.69 -10.54 5.36
C GLY A 466 2.83 -10.31 6.60
N HIS A 467 1.96 -9.31 6.59
CA HIS A 467 1.12 -8.99 7.75
C HIS A 467 0.06 -10.07 7.99
N GLY A 468 -0.23 -10.34 9.27
CA GLY A 468 -1.31 -11.25 9.66
C GLY A 468 -2.66 -10.62 9.36
N VAL A 469 -2.95 -9.50 10.00
CA VAL A 469 -4.09 -8.63 9.67
C VAL A 469 -3.56 -7.27 9.25
N GLN A 470 -3.94 -6.84 8.05
CA GLN A 470 -3.64 -5.52 7.51
C GLN A 470 -4.94 -4.75 7.34
N THR A 471 -4.98 -3.52 7.85
CA THR A 471 -6.09 -2.60 7.62
C THR A 471 -5.58 -1.35 6.94
N ILE A 472 -6.27 -0.90 5.90
CA ILE A 472 -5.94 0.29 5.11
C ILE A 472 -7.20 1.15 5.07
N HIS A 473 -7.14 2.41 5.49
CA HIS A 473 -8.29 3.33 5.49
C HIS A 473 -9.55 2.81 6.19
N SER A 474 -9.38 1.92 7.17
CA SER A 474 -10.50 1.26 7.86
C SER A 474 -10.82 1.92 9.21
N SER A 475 -11.99 1.64 9.76
CA SER A 475 -12.54 2.20 11.00
C SER A 475 -13.29 1.11 11.79
N GLY A 476 -13.31 1.22 13.13
CA GLY A 476 -14.14 0.35 13.98
C GLY A 476 -13.90 -1.16 13.82
N VAL A 477 -12.69 -1.57 13.41
CA VAL A 477 -12.36 -2.99 13.29
C VAL A 477 -12.13 -3.58 14.67
N VAL A 478 -12.77 -4.73 14.94
CA VAL A 478 -12.61 -5.53 16.15
C VAL A 478 -11.86 -6.81 15.80
N ILE A 479 -10.75 -7.08 16.49
CA ILE A 479 -9.95 -8.30 16.32
C ILE A 479 -9.96 -9.03 17.67
N ARG A 480 -10.59 -10.21 17.74
CA ARG A 480 -10.71 -10.97 18.99
C ARG A 480 -10.79 -12.47 18.83
N ASN A 481 -10.42 -13.23 19.85
CA ASN A 481 -10.46 -14.70 19.84
C ASN A 481 -9.66 -15.31 18.67
N ASN A 482 -8.50 -14.75 18.33
CA ASN A 482 -7.66 -15.26 17.23
C ASN A 482 -6.31 -15.78 17.72
N ASP A 483 -5.76 -16.77 17.03
CA ASP A 483 -4.36 -17.18 17.17
C ASP A 483 -3.53 -16.56 16.05
N ILE A 484 -2.65 -15.61 16.37
CA ILE A 484 -1.90 -14.84 15.37
C ILE A 484 -0.41 -15.19 15.44
N TYR A 485 0.11 -15.82 14.39
CA TYR A 485 1.49 -16.28 14.23
C TYR A 485 2.22 -15.46 13.16
N PRO A 486 2.92 -14.38 13.55
CA PRO A 486 3.80 -13.66 12.63
C PRO A 486 5.07 -14.47 12.38
N VAL A 487 5.49 -14.62 11.11
CA VAL A 487 6.81 -15.23 10.82
C VAL A 487 7.87 -14.17 10.59
N ASN A 488 7.62 -13.19 9.69
CA ASN A 488 8.63 -12.21 9.26
C ASN A 488 8.22 -10.73 9.38
N TYR A 489 6.93 -10.43 9.52
CA TYR A 489 6.39 -9.06 9.61
C TYR A 489 5.47 -8.90 10.83
N ALA A 490 5.01 -7.68 11.07
CA ALA A 490 4.07 -7.36 12.13
C ALA A 490 2.79 -8.24 12.04
N PRO A 491 2.34 -8.89 13.13
CA PRO A 491 1.06 -9.61 13.17
C PRO A 491 -0.11 -8.71 12.78
N LEU A 492 -0.05 -7.44 13.17
CA LEU A 492 -1.06 -6.43 12.90
C LEU A 492 -0.42 -5.20 12.25
N TYR A 493 -1.02 -4.72 11.16
CA TYR A 493 -0.61 -3.52 10.45
C TYR A 493 -1.82 -2.62 10.20
N PHE A 494 -1.83 -1.45 10.85
CA PHE A 494 -2.89 -0.46 10.72
C PHE A 494 -2.36 0.78 9.99
N SER A 495 -2.73 0.94 8.71
CA SER A 495 -2.36 2.12 7.92
C SER A 495 -3.54 3.04 7.60
N SER A 496 -3.23 4.33 7.68
CA SER A 496 -4.05 5.42 7.13
C SER A 496 -5.50 5.46 7.62
N THR A 497 -5.76 5.46 8.93
CA THR A 497 -7.14 5.63 9.43
C THR A 497 -7.72 6.99 9.04
N PRO A 498 -8.97 7.07 8.57
CA PRO A 498 -9.64 8.35 8.33
C PRO A 498 -9.69 9.21 9.60
N ALA A 499 -9.61 10.53 9.44
CA ALA A 499 -9.75 11.45 10.56
C ALA A 499 -11.15 11.30 11.21
N GLY A 500 -11.19 11.05 12.52
CA GLY A 500 -12.44 10.80 13.25
C GLY A 500 -12.96 9.36 13.17
N ALA A 501 -12.18 8.43 12.63
CA ALA A 501 -12.51 7.00 12.63
C ALA A 501 -12.79 6.47 14.04
N VAL A 502 -13.68 5.48 14.12
CA VAL A 502 -13.90 4.71 15.36
C VAL A 502 -12.63 3.92 15.65
N PRO A 503 -12.15 3.89 16.91
CA PRO A 503 -10.97 3.14 17.26
C PRO A 503 -11.03 1.66 16.87
N PHE A 504 -9.87 1.09 16.59
CA PHE A 504 -9.71 -0.35 16.48
C PHE A 504 -9.65 -0.97 17.87
N GLU A 505 -10.37 -2.09 18.05
CA GLU A 505 -10.35 -2.86 19.30
C GLU A 505 -9.66 -4.19 19.06
N VAL A 506 -8.62 -4.47 19.84
CA VAL A 506 -7.84 -5.70 19.75
C VAL A 506 -7.76 -6.31 21.15
N TYR A 507 -8.53 -7.37 21.42
CA TYR A 507 -8.58 -8.02 22.74
C TYR A 507 -8.85 -9.52 22.58
N HIS A 508 -8.51 -10.34 23.58
CA HIS A 508 -8.70 -11.79 23.56
C HIS A 508 -8.01 -12.49 22.38
N ASN A 509 -6.84 -12.03 21.95
CA ASN A 509 -6.04 -12.73 20.94
C ASN A 509 -4.83 -13.39 21.58
N ASN A 510 -4.41 -14.52 21.02
CA ASN A 510 -3.12 -15.12 21.30
C ASN A 510 -2.08 -14.60 20.30
N MET A 511 -1.22 -13.68 20.76
CA MET A 511 -0.16 -13.09 19.96
C MET A 511 1.11 -13.93 20.13
N TYR A 512 1.45 -14.74 19.14
CA TYR A 512 2.69 -15.50 19.11
C TYR A 512 3.84 -14.65 18.58
N ALA A 513 5.08 -14.98 18.96
CA ALA A 513 6.28 -14.29 18.53
C ALA A 513 6.91 -15.01 17.33
N GLY A 514 7.25 -14.23 16.31
CA GLY A 514 7.98 -14.74 15.15
C GLY A 514 9.42 -15.13 15.50
N VAL A 515 9.99 -15.99 14.66
CA VAL A 515 11.41 -16.38 14.75
C VAL A 515 12.27 -15.16 14.40
N GLY A 516 12.92 -14.55 15.39
CA GLY A 516 13.92 -13.50 15.17
C GLY A 516 13.37 -12.07 14.98
N THR A 517 12.07 -11.86 15.07
CA THR A 517 11.45 -10.52 15.12
C THR A 517 10.93 -10.26 16.54
N GLU A 518 10.96 -9.01 17.02
CA GLU A 518 10.16 -8.66 18.20
C GLU A 518 8.68 -8.60 17.78
N GLN A 519 7.75 -8.83 18.72
CA GLN A 519 6.32 -8.73 18.45
C GLN A 519 6.00 -7.27 18.16
N TYR A 520 5.85 -6.95 16.88
CA TYR A 520 5.71 -5.57 16.43
C TYR A 520 4.31 -5.30 15.93
N VAL A 521 3.65 -4.28 16.46
CA VAL A 521 2.42 -3.76 15.85
C VAL A 521 2.75 -2.46 15.15
N LEU A 522 2.54 -2.44 13.83
CA LEU A 522 2.79 -1.26 13.03
C LEU A 522 1.53 -0.42 13.00
N VAL A 523 1.64 0.75 13.63
CA VAL A 523 0.52 1.67 13.83
C VAL A 523 0.92 3.04 13.32
N THR A 524 0.10 3.61 12.42
CA THR A 524 0.35 4.95 11.87
C THR A 524 -0.46 6.06 12.53
N ASN A 525 -1.21 5.77 13.60
CA ASN A 525 -2.08 6.74 14.29
C ASN A 525 -2.39 6.35 15.75
N ASP A 526 -3.24 7.14 16.43
CA ASP A 526 -3.53 6.99 17.86
C ASP A 526 -4.82 6.26 18.24
N GLN A 527 -5.54 5.67 17.29
CA GLN A 527 -6.90 5.16 17.51
C GLN A 527 -6.96 3.64 17.76
N GLN A 528 -5.99 3.03 18.44
CA GLN A 528 -5.99 1.59 18.72
C GLN A 528 -6.12 1.35 20.22
N VAL A 529 -7.01 0.43 20.58
CA VAL A 529 -7.24 -0.04 21.94
C VAL A 529 -6.87 -1.53 21.99
N PHE A 530 -5.79 -1.86 22.69
CA PHE A 530 -5.31 -3.24 22.84
C PHE A 530 -5.87 -3.96 24.08
N SER A 531 -6.73 -3.29 24.83
CA SER A 531 -7.36 -3.84 26.01
C SER A 531 -8.62 -3.07 26.33
N LEU A 532 -9.69 -3.78 26.65
CA LEU A 532 -10.92 -3.18 27.16
C LEU A 532 -10.91 -3.21 28.70
N PRO A 533 -11.70 -2.34 29.36
CA PRO A 533 -11.85 -2.40 30.81
C PRO A 533 -12.20 -3.82 31.27
N LEU A 534 -11.70 -4.19 32.44
CA LEU A 534 -12.08 -5.43 33.09
C LEU A 534 -13.61 -5.49 33.24
N PRO A 535 -14.22 -6.67 33.02
CA PRO A 535 -13.59 -7.98 32.99
C PRO A 535 -13.18 -8.49 31.61
N LEU A 536 -13.32 -7.67 30.54
CA LEU A 536 -12.89 -8.10 29.22
C LEU A 536 -11.36 -8.20 29.17
N GLY A 537 -10.63 -7.15 29.52
CA GLY A 537 -9.16 -7.19 29.55
C GLY A 537 -8.53 -7.13 28.15
N GLY A 538 -7.30 -7.64 28.03
CA GLY A 538 -6.42 -7.47 26.88
C GLY A 538 -6.16 -8.73 26.07
N ASN A 539 -4.93 -8.89 25.60
CA ASN A 539 -4.46 -10.02 24.80
C ASN A 539 -3.41 -10.84 25.58
N TRP A 540 -3.17 -12.08 25.16
CA TRP A 540 -1.99 -12.83 25.59
C TRP A 540 -0.83 -12.58 24.63
N TRP A 541 0.36 -12.37 25.17
CA TRP A 541 1.57 -12.08 24.40
C TRP A 541 2.66 -13.08 24.77
N GLU A 542 3.10 -13.92 23.84
CA GLU A 542 4.09 -14.99 24.09
C GLU A 542 5.44 -14.49 24.67
N ARG A 543 5.75 -13.19 24.58
CA ARG A 543 6.97 -12.59 25.18
C ARG A 543 6.68 -11.66 26.35
N TYR A 544 5.47 -11.73 26.89
CA TYR A 544 5.05 -11.00 28.06
C TYR A 544 4.01 -11.80 28.85
N ASP A 545 4.34 -13.05 29.16
CA ASP A 545 3.47 -13.96 29.90
C ASP A 545 4.14 -14.57 31.14
N GLU A 546 5.45 -14.40 31.27
CA GLU A 546 6.21 -14.77 32.46
C GLU A 546 6.65 -13.57 33.31
N SER A 547 6.84 -13.78 34.62
CA SER A 547 7.38 -12.74 35.51
C SER A 547 8.81 -12.32 35.15
N SER A 548 9.57 -13.18 34.47
CA SER A 548 10.89 -12.86 33.90
C SER A 548 10.83 -11.74 32.84
N GLU A 549 9.68 -11.61 32.18
CA GLU A 549 9.43 -10.70 31.06
C GLU A 549 8.72 -9.41 31.51
N GLY A 550 8.23 -9.40 32.76
CA GLY A 550 7.52 -8.27 33.37
C GLY A 550 6.05 -8.56 33.67
N CYS A 551 5.51 -9.69 33.22
CA CYS A 551 4.16 -10.11 33.54
C CYS A 551 4.10 -10.72 34.95
N VAL A 552 3.73 -9.91 35.94
CA VAL A 552 3.49 -10.36 37.32
C VAL A 552 1.99 -10.40 37.56
N ASP A 553 1.48 -11.54 37.99
CA ASP A 553 0.09 -11.74 38.42
C ASP A 553 0.10 -12.03 39.94
N GLU A 554 0.17 -10.96 40.73
CA GLU A 554 0.23 -11.01 42.20
C GLU A 554 -1.09 -11.48 42.79
N ASN A 555 -2.20 -11.22 42.09
CA ASN A 555 -3.55 -11.44 42.61
C ASN A 555 -4.17 -12.79 42.14
N SER A 556 -3.50 -13.50 41.22
CA SER A 556 -3.89 -14.78 40.63
C SER A 556 -5.22 -14.75 39.85
N ASP A 557 -5.50 -13.66 39.14
CA ASP A 557 -6.65 -13.51 38.24
C ASP A 557 -6.33 -13.84 36.77
N ALA A 558 -5.11 -14.32 36.50
CA ALA A 558 -4.58 -14.62 35.17
C ALA A 558 -4.36 -13.40 34.27
N ILE A 559 -4.34 -12.19 34.83
CA ILE A 559 -4.00 -10.93 34.16
C ILE A 559 -2.70 -10.41 34.78
N CYS A 560 -1.77 -9.91 33.96
CA CYS A 560 -0.58 -9.26 34.50
C CYS A 560 -0.98 -7.92 35.12
N ASP A 561 -0.58 -7.66 36.36
CA ASP A 561 -0.77 -6.39 37.06
C ASP A 561 0.07 -5.26 36.44
N THR A 562 1.08 -5.60 35.63
CA THR A 562 1.90 -4.63 34.89
C THR A 562 1.44 -4.54 33.42
N PRO A 563 1.10 -3.34 32.91
CA PRO A 563 0.75 -3.14 31.52
C PRO A 563 1.89 -3.52 30.56
N TYR A 564 1.56 -4.09 29.40
CA TYR A 564 2.53 -4.44 28.36
C TYR A 564 2.72 -3.27 27.37
N PRO A 565 3.91 -2.63 27.33
CA PRO A 565 4.22 -1.66 26.29
C PRO A 565 4.58 -2.41 24.99
N ILE A 566 3.79 -2.20 23.93
CA ILE A 566 3.94 -2.90 22.64
C ILE A 566 5.08 -2.25 21.82
N PRO A 567 6.21 -2.95 21.57
CA PRO A 567 7.30 -2.44 20.73
C PRO A 567 6.93 -2.51 19.22
N PRO A 568 7.59 -1.78 18.29
CA PRO A 568 8.56 -0.71 18.41
C PRO A 568 7.89 0.58 17.92
N THR A 569 6.87 1.07 18.61
CA THR A 569 6.17 2.26 18.10
C THR A 569 7.08 3.48 18.34
N GLN A 570 7.90 3.84 17.33
CA GLN A 570 8.90 4.92 17.42
C GLN A 570 8.29 6.30 17.76
N GLU A 571 6.97 6.44 17.69
CA GLU A 571 6.29 7.72 17.88
C GLU A 571 5.08 7.67 18.84
N TYR A 572 4.49 6.48 19.09
CA TYR A 572 3.28 6.35 19.92
C TYR A 572 3.26 5.04 20.71
N ALA A 573 3.83 5.03 21.92
CA ALA A 573 3.79 3.86 22.81
C ALA A 573 2.35 3.35 22.98
N LYS A 574 2.04 2.21 22.35
CA LYS A 574 0.78 1.50 22.56
C LYS A 574 0.93 0.56 23.74
N ILE A 575 -0.14 0.45 24.53
CA ILE A 575 -0.13 -0.30 25.78
C ILE A 575 -1.34 -1.23 25.75
N ASP A 576 -1.09 -2.50 26.05
CA ASP A 576 -2.12 -3.41 26.52
C ASP A 576 -2.16 -3.29 28.05
N HIS A 577 -3.26 -2.76 28.60
CA HIS A 577 -3.36 -2.48 30.03
C HIS A 577 -3.67 -3.73 30.86
N TYR A 578 -4.16 -4.79 30.24
CA TYR A 578 -4.64 -5.99 30.92
C TYR A 578 -4.19 -7.26 30.17
N PRO A 579 -2.87 -7.44 29.93
CA PRO A 579 -2.38 -8.59 29.21
C PRO A 579 -2.60 -9.86 30.04
N PHE A 580 -2.92 -10.97 29.38
CA PHE A 580 -3.17 -12.26 30.04
C PHE A 580 -1.87 -13.03 30.29
N THR A 581 -1.82 -13.83 31.36
CA THR A 581 -0.64 -14.62 31.76
C THR A 581 -0.48 -15.94 31.01
N SER A 582 -1.51 -16.38 30.28
CA SER A 582 -1.43 -17.57 29.44
C SER A 582 -2.41 -17.50 28.27
N ALA A 583 -2.12 -18.27 27.21
CA ALA A 583 -2.96 -18.33 26.03
C ALA A 583 -4.40 -18.75 26.37
N ASN A 584 -5.39 -18.04 25.82
CA ASN A 584 -6.82 -18.21 26.10
C ASN A 584 -7.23 -18.04 27.58
N ALA A 585 -6.41 -17.41 28.42
CA ALA A 585 -6.74 -17.28 29.83
C ALA A 585 -8.06 -16.54 30.08
N TRP A 586 -8.51 -15.65 29.17
CA TRP A 586 -9.82 -14.99 29.23
C TRP A 586 -11.01 -15.96 29.24
N GLU A 587 -10.87 -17.17 28.70
CA GLU A 587 -11.92 -18.21 28.76
C GLU A 587 -12.06 -18.79 30.17
N SER A 588 -10.99 -18.72 30.95
CA SER A 588 -10.89 -19.24 32.33
C SER A 588 -10.75 -18.15 33.39
N ALA A 589 -10.64 -16.89 32.95
CA ALA A 589 -10.42 -15.74 33.80
C ALA A 589 -11.54 -15.73 34.85
N PRO A 590 -11.20 -15.70 36.14
CA PRO A 590 -12.05 -16.24 37.18
C PRO A 590 -13.21 -15.31 37.50
N ASP A 591 -14.27 -15.30 36.70
CA ASP A 591 -15.57 -14.63 36.92
C ASP A 591 -15.36 -13.35 37.75
N THR A 592 -14.48 -12.49 37.25
CA THR A 592 -14.12 -11.25 37.92
C THR A 592 -15.22 -10.27 37.54
N GLY A 593 -16.00 -9.81 38.51
CA GLY A 593 -16.80 -8.62 38.28
C GLY A 593 -15.88 -7.44 37.99
N GLY A 594 -16.29 -6.55 37.09
CA GLY A 594 -15.58 -5.32 36.77
C GLY A 594 -16.26 -4.10 37.38
N LEU A 595 -15.47 -3.08 37.70
CA LEU A 595 -15.95 -1.74 38.02
C LEU A 595 -15.32 -0.75 37.04
N MET A 596 -16.14 -0.02 36.31
CA MET A 596 -15.70 0.97 35.31
C MET A 596 -16.45 2.30 35.51
N LEU A 597 -15.84 3.43 35.16
CA LEU A 597 -16.56 4.71 35.13
C LEU A 597 -17.57 4.72 33.97
N PRO A 598 -18.71 5.41 34.11
CA PRO A 598 -19.69 5.52 33.03
C PRO A 598 -19.23 6.43 31.90
N THR A 599 -19.70 6.17 30.68
CA THR A 599 -19.39 6.93 29.45
C THR A 599 -20.14 8.27 29.35
N GLU A 600 -20.92 8.63 30.37
CA GLU A 600 -21.69 9.88 30.41
C GLU A 600 -20.78 11.12 30.44
N ALA A 601 -21.23 12.21 29.80
CA ALA A 601 -20.50 13.48 29.80
C ALA A 601 -20.21 13.97 31.22
N GLY A 602 -18.92 14.17 31.53
CA GLY A 602 -18.43 14.54 32.86
C GLY A 602 -17.92 13.37 33.72
N TYR A 603 -18.03 12.13 33.22
CA TYR A 603 -17.44 10.92 33.81
C TYR A 603 -16.48 10.19 32.85
N ASP A 604 -16.68 10.37 31.54
CA ASP A 604 -15.69 10.05 30.53
C ASP A 604 -14.84 11.30 30.24
N GLY A 605 -13.55 11.24 30.53
CA GLY A 605 -12.65 12.37 30.38
C GLY A 605 -12.64 12.84 28.91
N VAL A 606 -12.98 14.11 28.67
CA VAL A 606 -12.82 14.72 27.35
C VAL A 606 -11.38 14.46 26.87
N ARG A 607 -11.25 13.82 25.69
CA ARG A 607 -9.99 13.40 25.05
C ARG A 607 -8.85 14.39 25.33
N GLY A 608 -7.86 13.95 26.13
CA GLY A 608 -6.62 14.69 26.38
C GLY A 608 -6.36 15.14 27.83
N VAL A 609 -7.32 15.02 28.75
CA VAL A 609 -7.08 15.22 30.20
C VAL A 609 -7.64 14.00 30.95
N ARG A 610 -6.75 13.29 31.65
CA ARG A 610 -7.10 12.09 32.43
C ARG A 610 -8.04 12.46 33.58
N SER A 611 -9.11 11.66 33.69
CA SER A 611 -10.14 11.65 34.73
C SER A 611 -11.14 12.81 34.70
N SER A 612 -12.42 12.45 34.63
CA SER A 612 -13.39 13.12 35.49
C SER A 612 -14.24 11.99 36.05
N GLY A 613 -14.40 11.91 37.37
CA GLY A 613 -15.16 10.79 37.93
C GLY A 613 -16.14 11.14 39.05
N PRO A 614 -16.10 12.30 39.74
CA PRO A 614 -17.29 12.86 40.34
C PRO A 614 -17.78 14.10 39.57
N ASN A 615 -19.09 14.33 39.54
CA ASN A 615 -19.67 15.55 39.00
C ASN A 615 -20.32 16.40 40.12
N PRO A 616 -19.85 17.64 40.37
CA PRO A 616 -18.68 18.26 39.74
C PRO A 616 -17.37 17.68 40.32
N GLU A 617 -16.28 17.76 39.56
CA GLU A 617 -14.95 17.34 40.04
C GLU A 617 -14.43 18.28 41.16
N LYS A 618 -14.88 19.54 41.13
CA LYS A 618 -14.54 20.62 42.07
C LYS A 618 -15.80 21.34 42.54
N GLY A 619 -15.89 21.61 43.85
CA GLY A 619 -17.04 22.30 44.43
C GLY A 619 -16.77 22.98 45.78
N LEU A 620 -17.74 23.76 46.25
CA LEU A 620 -17.79 24.34 47.58
C LEU A 620 -18.02 23.25 48.63
N ALA A 621 -17.21 23.29 49.69
CA ALA A 621 -17.35 22.36 50.81
C ALA A 621 -18.70 22.54 51.47
N ASP A 622 -19.33 21.42 51.82
CA ASP A 622 -20.62 21.36 52.52
C ASP A 622 -21.81 22.03 51.78
N GLU A 623 -21.60 22.52 50.55
CA GLU A 623 -22.62 23.20 49.73
C GLU A 623 -22.87 22.44 48.43
N ASP A 624 -21.83 22.11 47.67
CA ASP A 624 -21.97 21.41 46.39
C ASP A 624 -22.14 19.91 46.60
N VAL A 625 -23.08 19.33 45.85
CA VAL A 625 -23.34 17.89 45.84
C VAL A 625 -22.45 17.24 44.79
N PHE A 626 -21.54 16.37 45.24
CA PHE A 626 -20.70 15.53 44.42
C PHE A 626 -21.46 14.24 44.12
N THR A 627 -21.67 13.97 42.84
CA THR A 627 -22.24 12.72 42.37
C THR A 627 -21.12 11.81 41.90
N PHE A 628 -21.08 10.59 42.42
CA PHE A 628 -20.15 9.54 42.02
C PHE A 628 -20.96 8.48 41.29
N LYS A 629 -20.45 8.01 40.15
CA LYS A 629 -21.09 6.96 39.37
C LYS A 629 -20.08 5.89 38.96
N VAL A 630 -20.52 4.64 38.91
CA VAL A 630 -19.72 3.50 38.46
C VAL A 630 -20.64 2.50 37.77
N VAL A 631 -20.19 1.87 36.70
CA VAL A 631 -20.84 0.74 36.07
C VAL A 631 -20.17 -0.53 36.59
N TYR A 632 -20.99 -1.44 37.10
CA TYR A 632 -20.57 -2.75 37.56
C TYR A 632 -20.95 -3.80 36.53
N THR A 633 -19.99 -4.61 36.11
CA THR A 633 -20.20 -5.73 35.18
C THR A 633 -19.83 -7.04 35.85
N HIS A 634 -20.47 -8.14 35.45
CA HIS A 634 -20.13 -9.48 35.90
C HIS A 634 -20.48 -10.52 34.82
N PRO A 635 -19.53 -11.33 34.33
CA PRO A 635 -19.77 -12.22 33.21
C PRO A 635 -20.77 -13.34 33.54
N GLY A 636 -20.79 -13.83 34.78
CA GLY A 636 -21.83 -14.74 35.29
C GLY A 636 -23.23 -14.10 35.51
N ASN A 637 -23.44 -12.85 35.09
CA ASN A 637 -24.64 -12.06 35.36
C ASN A 637 -25.01 -12.01 36.87
N VAL A 638 -24.01 -11.95 37.75
CA VAL A 638 -24.21 -11.99 39.20
C VAL A 638 -24.29 -10.58 39.76
N ALA A 639 -25.36 -10.30 40.50
CA ALA A 639 -25.52 -9.02 41.18
C ALA A 639 -24.50 -8.84 42.31
N PRO A 640 -23.98 -7.63 42.52
CA PRO A 640 -23.13 -7.32 43.67
C PRO A 640 -23.96 -7.31 44.96
N GLU A 641 -23.42 -7.87 46.04
CA GLU A 641 -23.96 -7.73 47.40
C GLU A 641 -23.90 -6.28 47.87
N THR A 642 -22.80 -5.60 47.56
CA THR A 642 -22.59 -4.17 47.84
C THR A 642 -21.82 -3.52 46.69
N ILE A 643 -22.15 -2.25 46.43
CA ILE A 643 -21.33 -1.31 45.66
C ILE A 643 -21.12 -0.09 46.54
N GLU A 644 -19.88 0.34 46.69
CA GLU A 644 -19.50 1.44 47.58
C GLU A 644 -18.50 2.37 46.90
N ALA A 645 -18.60 3.67 47.16
CA ALA A 645 -17.55 4.63 46.87
C ALA A 645 -16.72 4.86 48.14
N GLN A 646 -15.42 4.67 48.04
CA GLN A 646 -14.44 4.88 49.11
C GLN A 646 -13.77 6.24 48.88
N LEU A 647 -13.88 7.16 49.82
CA LEU A 647 -13.27 8.49 49.72
C LEU A 647 -12.18 8.66 50.78
N GLY A 648 -10.95 8.90 50.32
CA GLY A 648 -9.76 9.08 51.15
C GLY A 648 -9.42 7.88 52.04
N GLY A 649 -9.96 6.69 51.75
CA GLY A 649 -9.83 5.49 52.57
C GLY A 649 -10.52 5.53 53.94
N ILE A 650 -11.33 6.56 54.20
CA ILE A 650 -11.97 6.78 55.51
C ILE A 650 -13.50 6.79 55.39
N ILE A 651 -14.02 7.33 54.28
CA ILE A 651 -15.46 7.48 54.07
C ILE A 651 -15.92 6.39 53.11
N THR A 652 -16.86 5.56 53.55
CA THR A 652 -17.52 4.54 52.73
C THR A 652 -18.96 4.95 52.46
N LEU A 653 -19.31 5.11 51.19
CA LEU A 653 -20.63 5.53 50.76
C LEU A 653 -21.31 4.39 49.98
N PRO A 654 -22.39 3.78 50.50
CA PRO A 654 -23.12 2.76 49.76
C PRO A 654 -23.80 3.40 48.54
N MET A 655 -23.62 2.78 47.39
CA MET A 655 -24.21 3.23 46.13
C MET A 655 -25.51 2.48 45.86
N GLN A 656 -26.38 3.09 45.05
CA GLN A 656 -27.66 2.51 44.63
C GLN A 656 -27.72 2.49 43.10
N ILE A 657 -28.54 1.64 42.50
CA ILE A 657 -28.75 1.64 41.05
C ILE A 657 -29.17 3.05 40.61
N ASP A 658 -28.50 3.57 39.58
CA ASP A 658 -28.82 4.86 38.99
C ASP A 658 -30.03 4.73 38.07
N THR A 659 -31.20 5.05 38.60
CA THR A 659 -32.47 4.97 37.86
C THR A 659 -32.56 5.96 36.69
N ASN A 660 -31.59 6.88 36.56
CA ASN A 660 -31.52 7.83 35.45
C ASN A 660 -30.52 7.41 34.36
N ALA A 661 -29.82 6.29 34.53
CA ALA A 661 -28.93 5.74 33.52
C ALA A 661 -29.71 5.24 32.28
N GLU A 662 -29.00 4.94 31.19
CA GLU A 662 -29.59 4.27 30.04
C GLU A 662 -30.30 2.99 30.47
N THR A 663 -31.43 2.65 29.82
CA THR A 663 -32.25 1.50 30.24
C THR A 663 -31.50 0.18 30.23
N SER A 664 -30.48 0.04 29.39
CA SER A 664 -29.59 -1.13 29.31
C SER A 664 -28.58 -1.22 30.45
N LEU A 665 -28.46 -0.19 31.29
CA LEU A 665 -27.59 -0.17 32.47
C LEU A 665 -28.38 -0.20 33.79
N GLN A 666 -29.66 -0.58 33.72
CA GLN A 666 -30.56 -0.70 34.86
C GLN A 666 -31.62 -1.81 34.64
N ASP A 667 -31.32 -2.78 33.77
CA ASP A 667 -32.24 -3.86 33.37
C ASP A 667 -32.03 -5.16 34.18
N GLY A 668 -31.08 -5.14 35.12
CA GLY A 668 -30.67 -6.29 35.92
C GLY A 668 -29.75 -7.25 35.16
N ASN A 669 -29.18 -6.82 34.03
CA ASN A 669 -28.20 -7.57 33.29
C ASN A 669 -26.79 -7.04 33.57
N PHE A 670 -26.07 -7.73 34.43
CA PHE A 670 -24.71 -7.40 34.79
C PHE A 670 -23.69 -7.76 33.70
N THR A 671 -24.07 -8.49 32.64
CA THR A 671 -23.11 -8.84 31.57
C THR A 671 -22.79 -7.65 30.65
N ASN A 672 -23.77 -6.77 30.41
CA ASN A 672 -23.61 -5.48 29.72
C ASN A 672 -23.42 -4.32 30.71
N GLY A 673 -23.65 -4.55 32.00
CA GLY A 673 -23.28 -3.67 33.09
C GLY A 673 -24.47 -2.96 33.71
N GLU A 674 -24.36 -2.62 34.98
CA GLU A 674 -25.38 -1.93 35.75
C GLU A 674 -24.76 -0.68 36.39
N GLN A 675 -25.37 0.48 36.17
CA GLN A 675 -24.85 1.74 36.69
C GLN A 675 -25.35 1.98 38.12
N TYR A 676 -24.41 2.31 39.00
CA TYR A 676 -24.65 2.68 40.38
C TYR A 676 -24.24 4.14 40.59
N MET A 677 -24.95 4.84 41.47
CA MET A 677 -24.65 6.20 41.87
C MET A 677 -24.73 6.42 43.37
N VAL A 678 -23.96 7.40 43.86
CA VAL A 678 -24.17 8.02 45.17
C VAL A 678 -23.93 9.53 45.07
N ALA A 679 -24.74 10.30 45.77
CA ALA A 679 -24.61 11.75 45.85
C ALA A 679 -24.37 12.16 47.30
N THR A 680 -23.34 12.97 47.55
CA THR A 680 -23.01 13.47 48.88
C THR A 680 -22.43 14.88 48.81
N THR A 681 -22.49 15.62 49.91
CA THR A 681 -21.63 16.79 50.11
C THR A 681 -20.30 16.35 50.73
N LEU A 682 -19.24 17.12 50.51
CA LEU A 682 -17.91 16.83 51.04
C LEU A 682 -17.40 18.02 51.86
N GLU A 683 -16.74 17.73 52.98
CA GLU A 683 -16.00 18.74 53.73
C GLU A 683 -14.80 19.23 52.90
N LYS A 684 -14.22 20.37 53.29
CA LYS A 684 -13.07 20.96 52.58
C LYS A 684 -11.86 20.02 52.59
N ASN A 685 -11.61 19.35 51.47
CA ASN A 685 -10.48 18.45 51.32
C ASN A 685 -10.13 18.17 49.84
N ARG A 686 -8.93 17.69 49.59
CA ARG A 686 -8.52 17.03 48.34
C ARG A 686 -8.35 15.55 48.66
N MET A 687 -9.19 14.69 48.10
CA MET A 687 -9.22 13.28 48.42
C MET A 687 -9.12 12.43 47.17
N GLN A 688 -8.37 11.34 47.26
CA GLN A 688 -8.43 10.24 46.30
C GLN A 688 -9.71 9.43 46.58
N TYR A 689 -10.29 8.83 45.56
CA TYR A 689 -11.42 7.93 45.75
C TYR A 689 -11.36 6.74 44.80
N TRP A 690 -12.06 5.67 45.14
CA TRP A 690 -12.21 4.47 44.32
C TRP A 690 -13.55 3.80 44.62
N PHE A 691 -13.95 2.87 43.77
CA PHE A 691 -15.17 2.09 43.93
C PHE A 691 -14.83 0.67 44.37
N THR A 692 -15.68 0.09 45.20
CA THR A 692 -15.56 -1.31 45.61
C THR A 692 -16.88 -2.05 45.40
N ALA A 693 -16.82 -3.27 44.88
CA ALA A 693 -17.96 -4.15 44.71
C ALA A 693 -17.71 -5.47 45.43
N LYS A 694 -18.73 -6.07 46.04
CA LYS A 694 -18.59 -7.36 46.72
C LYS A 694 -19.52 -8.40 46.12
N VAL A 695 -19.00 -9.57 45.75
CA VAL A 695 -19.79 -10.75 45.34
C VAL A 695 -19.30 -11.96 46.13
N GLY A 696 -20.11 -12.45 47.07
CA GLY A 696 -19.72 -13.53 47.96
C GLY A 696 -18.49 -13.18 48.78
N SER A 697 -17.41 -13.95 48.59
CA SER A 697 -16.11 -13.71 49.24
C SER A 697 -15.15 -12.86 48.40
N LYS A 698 -15.51 -12.49 47.18
CA LYS A 698 -14.67 -11.67 46.29
C LYS A 698 -15.03 -10.19 46.46
N SER A 699 -14.01 -9.35 46.44
CA SER A 699 -14.14 -7.90 46.36
C SER A 699 -13.44 -7.40 45.10
N PHE A 700 -14.08 -6.49 44.39
CA PHE A 700 -13.56 -5.83 43.19
C PHE A 700 -13.28 -4.37 43.53
N ILE A 701 -12.21 -3.80 42.98
CA ILE A 701 -11.78 -2.42 43.22
C ILE A 701 -11.59 -1.76 41.85
N SER A 702 -12.14 -0.56 41.64
CA SER A 702 -11.82 0.24 40.45
C SER A 702 -10.38 0.76 40.57
N GLY A 703 -9.57 0.65 39.51
CA GLY A 703 -8.14 1.01 39.54
C GLY A 703 -7.81 2.27 40.35
N GLU A 704 -6.92 2.14 41.32
CA GLU A 704 -6.76 3.10 42.42
C GLU A 704 -6.09 4.42 42.00
N ASP A 705 -5.32 4.45 40.91
CA ASP A 705 -4.22 5.43 40.80
C ASP A 705 -4.56 6.85 40.32
N ASP A 706 -5.74 7.13 39.76
CA ASP A 706 -5.97 8.42 39.05
C ASP A 706 -7.22 9.22 39.46
N LEU A 707 -8.01 8.76 40.43
CA LEU A 707 -9.30 9.38 40.76
C LEU A 707 -9.21 10.34 41.97
N ILE A 708 -9.29 11.65 41.70
CA ILE A 708 -9.21 12.72 42.71
C ILE A 708 -10.46 13.61 42.68
N CYS A 709 -10.99 13.95 43.85
CA CYS A 709 -12.05 14.95 44.01
C CYS A 709 -11.58 16.09 44.94
N ILE A 710 -12.02 17.33 44.68
CA ILE A 710 -11.61 18.50 45.46
C ILE A 710 -12.84 19.29 45.94
N ALA A 711 -13.04 19.36 47.25
CA ALA A 711 -14.08 20.15 47.89
C ALA A 711 -13.50 21.32 48.70
N GLY A 712 -14.17 22.46 48.69
CA GLY A 712 -13.81 23.64 49.49
C GLY A 712 -12.66 24.50 48.96
N TYR A 713 -12.31 24.34 47.69
CA TYR A 713 -11.44 25.25 46.96
C TYR A 713 -12.28 25.96 45.90
N SER A 714 -12.73 27.19 46.20
CA SER A 714 -13.40 28.00 45.18
C SER A 714 -12.44 28.25 44.02
N SER A 715 -12.94 28.27 42.80
CA SER A 715 -12.25 28.77 41.61
C SER A 715 -11.88 30.25 41.79
N VAL A 716 -10.84 30.56 42.56
CA VAL A 716 -10.34 31.92 42.68
C VAL A 716 -9.57 32.23 41.41
N ALA A 717 -10.16 33.02 40.51
CA ALA A 717 -9.42 33.70 39.46
C ALA A 717 -8.52 34.76 40.12
N PHE A 718 -7.21 34.52 40.14
CA PHE A 718 -6.24 35.54 40.51
C PHE A 718 -6.02 36.46 39.30
N PHE A 719 -6.64 37.64 39.31
CA PHE A 719 -6.28 38.71 38.38
C PHE A 719 -5.06 39.46 38.94
N PRO A 720 -3.90 39.46 38.27
CA PRO A 720 -2.74 40.22 38.72
C PRO A 720 -3.08 41.72 38.73
N GLY A 721 -3.03 42.36 39.91
CA GLY A 721 -3.14 43.82 40.04
C GLY A 721 -4.29 44.37 40.88
N LEU A 722 -5.19 43.53 41.41
CA LEU A 722 -6.26 43.98 42.31
C LEU A 722 -6.02 43.51 43.75
N GLN A 723 -5.69 44.45 44.65
CA GLN A 723 -5.66 44.20 46.08
C GLN A 723 -7.10 44.06 46.62
N SER A 724 -7.45 42.85 47.02
CA SER A 724 -8.74 42.38 47.58
C SER A 724 -9.76 41.84 46.57
N SER A 725 -9.79 40.51 46.44
CA SER A 725 -10.88 39.79 45.80
C SER A 725 -11.44 38.74 46.78
N ARG A 726 -12.38 39.16 47.63
CA ARG A 726 -13.45 38.28 48.14
C ARG A 726 -14.71 38.66 47.36
N LEU A 727 -15.23 37.76 46.54
CA LEU A 727 -16.56 37.93 45.95
C LEU A 727 -17.59 37.81 47.08
N PHE A 728 -18.28 38.93 47.35
CA PHE A 728 -19.33 39.04 48.37
C PHE A 728 -20.66 38.51 47.83
N LYS A 729 -21.43 37.84 48.70
CA LYS A 729 -22.83 37.46 48.47
C LYS A 729 -23.69 38.75 48.48
N GLU A 730 -24.49 38.96 47.45
CA GLU A 730 -25.18 40.22 47.12
C GLU A 730 -26.31 40.63 48.11
N SER A 731 -26.52 39.89 49.20
CA SER A 731 -27.64 40.12 50.14
C SER A 731 -27.35 41.07 51.31
N ASP A 732 -26.11 41.50 51.53
CA ASP A 732 -25.74 42.32 52.71
C ASP A 732 -25.54 43.83 52.42
N LEU A 733 -25.86 44.28 51.20
CA LEU A 733 -25.54 45.63 50.71
C LEU A 733 -26.69 46.64 50.83
N MET A 734 -27.48 46.59 51.91
CA MET A 734 -28.50 47.62 52.24
C MET A 734 -28.17 48.46 53.49
N GLY A 735 -26.95 48.36 54.03
CA GLY A 735 -26.59 49.04 55.29
C GLY A 735 -25.58 50.19 55.21
N TYR A 736 -24.73 50.27 54.19
CA TYR A 736 -23.57 51.16 54.24
C TYR A 736 -23.20 51.78 52.89
N LEU A 737 -23.96 52.80 52.49
CA LEU A 737 -23.52 53.83 51.53
C LEU A 737 -24.01 55.21 52.00
N MET A 738 -23.29 55.80 52.95
CA MET A 738 -23.15 57.26 53.07
C MET A 738 -21.70 57.61 53.44
N LYS A 739 -21.09 58.44 52.59
CA LYS A 739 -19.69 58.94 52.60
C LYS A 739 -18.68 57.87 52.16
N PHE A 740 -18.12 57.92 50.95
CA PHE A 740 -17.54 59.04 50.22
C PHE A 740 -17.78 58.91 48.71
#